data_AF-A0A6G6Z1Y3-F1
#
_entry.id   AF-A0A6G6Z1Y3-F1
#
_cell.length_a   1.000
_cell.length_b   1.000
_cell.length_c   1.000
_cell.angle_alpha   90.00
_cell.angle_beta   90.00
_cell.angle_gamma   90.00
#
_symmetry.space_group_name_H-M   'P 1'
#
loop_
_entity.id
_entity.type
_entity.pdbx_description
1 polymer ?
#
loop_
_entity_poly.entity_id
_entity_poly.type
_entity_poly.pdbx_seq_one_letter_code
_entity_poly.pdbx_strand_id
1 'polypeptide(L)'
;MDDLLREFLTESSESLDTVDNQLVQFEQDPNNAKILDNIFRLVHTIKGTCGFLGLPRLEALAHAGETLMGKFRDGMPVKAEAVTLILSSIDRIKEILAGLEATEAEPEGNDRDLIDQLEAMVERGMAAMVAAEEDVPVVEAPSVQADMTQAMTEGTLVVQTLERPLRPGEVSLDELERAFRETATEVAAPAPVVKPVATAPAAPAAEAAEPAKKPARKAAGEDVQEGDKIANQSIRVNVDTLEHLMTMVSELVLTRNQLLEISRRNEDTEFKVPLQRLSNVTAELQEGVMKTRMQPIGNAWQKLPRIVRDLSGELGKQIELEMHGADTELDRQVLDLIKDPLTHMVRNSADHGLETTAERVAAGKPEQGTIRLSAYHEGGHIIICIADNGRGLNTERIKAKALQNGLVTEAELEKMTEAQIHKFIFAPGFSTAAQVTSVSGRGVGMDVVRTNIDQIGGTIDIKSVAGEGASVTIKIPLTLAIVSALIVEAGGDRFAIPQLSVVELVRARANSEHRIERIKDTAVLRLRNKLLPLIHLKKLLKIDDGATTTDAENGFIVVTQVGSQTFGIVVDGVFHTEEIVVKPMSTKLRHIDMFSGNTILGDGAVIMIIDPNGIAKALGASGSSAHDMAEDSAAAHASSGEQLTSLLVFRAGSSQPKAVPLGLVTRLEEIATDKIELSNGRYMVQYREQLMPLVQMAGVEVQTQGTQPILVFADDGRSMGLVVDEIIDIVEERLNIEVAGSQDGILGSAVIKGQATEVIDVGHFLPMAFADWFSRKEMRPSASAQSVLLVDDSAFFRNMLAPVLKAAGYKVRTAPNAQEGLAALRSGQPFDVVLTDIEMPEMNGFEFAENIRSDHNLIGLPIIALSAMVSPAAIERGRQAGFHDYVAKFDRPGLIAALKEQTAELRRAA
;
A
#
# COMPACT_ATOMS: atom_id res chain seq x y z
N MET A 1 3.77 -44.42 -18.60
CA MET A 1 4.98 -43.61 -18.69
C MET A 1 6.10 -44.30 -17.93
N ASP A 2 7.23 -44.58 -18.58
CA ASP A 2 8.45 -45.09 -17.94
C ASP A 2 8.94 -44.10 -16.86
N ASP A 3 9.40 -44.58 -15.71
CA ASP A 3 9.82 -43.72 -14.59
C ASP A 3 10.99 -42.80 -15.00
N LEU A 4 11.88 -43.31 -15.86
CA LEU A 4 12.99 -42.55 -16.46
C LEU A 4 12.51 -41.44 -17.40
N LEU A 5 11.45 -41.69 -18.17
CA LEU A 5 10.88 -40.69 -19.08
C LEU A 5 10.20 -39.58 -18.30
N ARG A 6 9.53 -39.91 -17.19
CA ARG A 6 8.87 -38.94 -16.31
C ARG A 6 9.88 -38.04 -15.59
N GLU A 7 10.98 -38.61 -15.11
CA GLU A 7 12.09 -37.86 -14.51
C GLU A 7 12.71 -36.90 -15.55
N PHE A 8 12.97 -37.39 -16.76
CA PHE A 8 13.49 -36.58 -17.87
C PHE A 8 12.55 -35.44 -18.29
N LEU A 9 11.24 -35.68 -18.40
CA LEU A 9 10.26 -34.64 -18.73
C LEU A 9 10.23 -33.54 -17.65
N THR A 10 10.30 -33.95 -16.38
CA THR A 10 10.31 -33.01 -15.24
C THR A 10 11.60 -32.17 -15.24
N GLU A 11 12.77 -32.81 -15.37
CA GLU A 11 14.07 -32.14 -15.38
C GLU A 11 14.24 -31.22 -16.60
N SER A 12 13.78 -31.67 -17.77
CA SER A 12 13.83 -30.89 -19.01
C SER A 12 12.89 -29.70 -18.97
N SER A 13 11.69 -29.84 -18.37
CA SER A 13 10.77 -28.72 -18.17
C SER A 13 11.34 -27.67 -17.22
N GLU A 14 11.88 -28.07 -16.07
CA GLU A 14 12.54 -27.14 -15.12
C GLU A 14 13.75 -26.44 -15.76
N SER A 15 14.52 -27.17 -16.57
CA SER A 15 15.65 -26.63 -17.33
C SER A 15 15.19 -25.60 -18.37
N LEU A 16 14.12 -25.89 -19.12
CA LEU A 16 13.60 -25.00 -20.15
C LEU A 16 12.94 -23.73 -19.57
N ASP A 17 12.30 -23.81 -18.41
CA ASP A 17 11.79 -22.64 -17.69
C ASP A 17 12.94 -21.72 -17.23
N THR A 18 14.07 -22.31 -16.84
CA THR A 18 15.29 -21.55 -16.52
C THR A 18 15.88 -20.89 -17.77
N VAL A 19 15.88 -21.61 -18.90
CA VAL A 19 16.32 -21.08 -20.20
C VAL A 19 15.44 -19.91 -20.62
N ASP A 20 14.11 -19.93 -20.42
CA ASP A 20 13.23 -18.82 -20.81
C ASP A 20 13.58 -17.48 -20.15
N ASN A 21 13.92 -17.50 -18.86
CA ASN A 21 14.35 -16.30 -18.15
C ASN A 21 15.70 -15.79 -18.67
N GLN A 22 16.61 -16.70 -19.03
CA GLN A 22 17.93 -16.36 -19.56
C GLN A 22 17.88 -15.93 -21.02
N LEU A 23 16.91 -16.43 -21.80
CA LEU A 23 16.71 -16.09 -23.20
C LEU A 23 16.29 -14.63 -23.39
N VAL A 24 15.46 -14.09 -22.49
CA VAL A 24 15.10 -12.66 -22.50
C VAL A 24 16.33 -11.79 -22.25
N GLN A 25 17.21 -12.19 -21.33
CA GLN A 25 18.46 -11.49 -21.06
C GLN A 25 19.48 -11.67 -22.19
N PHE A 26 19.54 -12.85 -22.80
CA PHE A 26 20.38 -13.15 -23.96
C PHE A 26 20.00 -12.30 -25.17
N GLU A 27 18.72 -12.01 -25.35
CA GLU A 27 18.27 -11.12 -26.42
C GLU A 27 18.68 -9.65 -26.18
N GLN A 28 18.68 -9.21 -24.92
CA GLN A 28 19.11 -7.86 -24.55
C GLN A 28 20.64 -7.68 -24.59
N ASP A 29 21.39 -8.72 -24.22
CA ASP A 29 22.85 -8.75 -24.20
C ASP A 29 23.42 -10.03 -24.85
N PRO A 30 23.44 -10.12 -26.21
CA PRO A 30 23.79 -11.35 -26.94
C PRO A 30 25.25 -11.80 -26.78
N ASN A 31 26.16 -10.94 -26.32
CA ASN A 31 27.58 -11.26 -26.15
C ASN A 31 27.94 -11.58 -24.69
N ASN A 32 26.95 -11.75 -23.81
CA ASN A 32 27.18 -12.09 -22.41
C ASN A 32 27.64 -13.55 -22.26
N ALA A 33 28.94 -13.75 -22.03
CA ALA A 33 29.55 -15.07 -21.90
C ALA A 33 28.91 -15.95 -20.81
N LYS A 34 28.46 -15.37 -19.69
CA LYS A 34 27.82 -16.12 -18.61
C LYS A 34 26.45 -16.68 -19.01
N ILE A 35 25.69 -15.93 -19.80
CA ILE A 35 24.37 -16.34 -20.27
C ILE A 35 24.52 -17.45 -21.32
N LEU A 36 25.44 -17.27 -22.27
CA LEU A 36 25.78 -18.28 -23.28
C LEU A 36 26.23 -19.60 -22.64
N ASP A 37 27.11 -19.56 -21.63
CA ASP A 37 27.59 -20.77 -20.96
C ASP A 37 26.48 -21.52 -20.21
N ASN A 38 25.54 -20.80 -19.61
CA ASN A 38 24.42 -21.41 -18.90
C ASN A 38 23.44 -22.08 -19.88
N ILE A 39 23.02 -21.38 -20.94
CA ILE A 39 22.12 -21.94 -21.96
C ILE A 39 22.80 -23.14 -22.65
N PHE A 40 24.08 -23.05 -22.97
CA PHE A 40 24.85 -24.14 -23.56
C PHE A 40 24.86 -25.39 -22.66
N ARG A 41 25.11 -25.25 -21.36
CA ARG A 41 25.08 -26.39 -20.41
C ARG A 41 23.71 -27.07 -20.36
N LEU A 42 22.63 -26.28 -20.40
CA LEU A 42 21.27 -26.80 -20.34
C LEU A 42 20.92 -27.58 -21.62
N VAL A 43 21.21 -27.02 -22.80
CA VAL A 43 21.01 -27.73 -24.08
C VAL A 43 21.88 -28.98 -24.19
N HIS A 44 23.13 -28.92 -23.71
CA HIS A 44 24.05 -30.06 -23.67
C HIS A 44 23.51 -31.19 -22.77
N THR A 45 22.91 -30.84 -21.63
CA THR A 45 22.29 -31.81 -20.71
C THR A 45 21.08 -32.48 -21.35
N ILE A 46 20.20 -31.70 -22.00
CA ILE A 46 19.03 -32.23 -22.73
C ILE A 46 19.50 -33.20 -23.82
N LYS A 47 20.49 -32.83 -24.64
CA LYS A 47 21.05 -33.74 -25.67
C LYS A 47 21.56 -35.04 -25.05
N GLY A 48 22.33 -34.95 -23.96
CA GLY A 48 22.92 -36.10 -23.27
C GLY A 48 21.87 -37.12 -22.82
N THR A 49 20.76 -36.65 -22.25
CA THR A 49 19.68 -37.52 -21.77
C THR A 49 18.80 -38.05 -22.91
N CYS A 50 18.62 -37.29 -24.00
CA CYS A 50 17.90 -37.75 -25.20
C CYS A 50 18.55 -38.96 -25.87
N GLY A 51 19.89 -38.97 -25.98
CA GLY A 51 20.63 -40.09 -26.55
C GLY A 51 20.53 -41.38 -25.72
N PHE A 52 20.34 -41.26 -24.40
CA PHE A 52 20.11 -42.40 -23.51
C PHE A 52 18.67 -42.96 -23.61
N LEU A 53 17.68 -42.08 -23.78
CA LEU A 53 16.26 -42.46 -23.86
C LEU A 53 15.80 -42.86 -25.27
N GLY A 54 16.66 -42.77 -26.27
CA GLY A 54 16.34 -43.14 -27.65
C GLY A 54 15.37 -42.18 -28.32
N LEU A 55 15.57 -40.87 -28.12
CA LEU A 55 14.77 -39.78 -28.70
C LEU A 55 15.55 -39.07 -29.84
N PRO A 56 15.66 -39.68 -31.03
CA PRO A 56 16.59 -39.25 -32.07
C PRO A 56 16.24 -37.90 -32.70
N ARG A 57 14.96 -37.51 -32.74
CA ARG A 57 14.55 -36.23 -33.33
C ARG A 57 14.89 -35.07 -32.39
N LEU A 58 14.61 -35.22 -31.10
CA LEU A 58 14.96 -34.27 -30.05
C LEU A 58 16.48 -34.13 -29.89
N GLU A 59 17.21 -35.25 -29.95
CA GLU A 59 18.68 -35.28 -29.92
C GLU A 59 19.28 -34.49 -31.09
N ALA A 60 18.78 -34.70 -32.31
CA ALA A 60 19.29 -34.01 -33.50
C ALA A 60 19.10 -32.48 -33.42
N LEU A 61 17.93 -32.02 -32.97
CA LEU A 61 17.64 -30.60 -32.82
C LEU A 61 18.46 -29.95 -31.69
N ALA A 62 18.58 -30.62 -30.54
CA ALA A 62 19.42 -30.15 -29.43
C ALA A 62 20.90 -30.08 -29.82
N HIS A 63 21.38 -31.06 -30.61
CA HIS A 63 22.75 -31.08 -31.12
C HIS A 63 23.06 -29.94 -32.09
N ALA A 64 22.14 -29.62 -33.00
CA ALA A 64 22.30 -28.49 -33.92
C ALA A 64 22.33 -27.15 -33.17
N GLY A 65 21.46 -26.98 -32.17
CA GLY A 65 21.45 -25.79 -31.30
C GLY A 65 22.74 -25.66 -30.48
N GLU A 66 23.21 -26.75 -29.87
CA GLU A 66 24.47 -26.80 -29.13
C GLU A 66 25.67 -26.42 -30.01
N THR A 67 25.72 -26.90 -31.25
CA THR A 67 26.83 -26.64 -32.17
C THR A 67 26.96 -25.15 -32.50
N LEU A 68 25.84 -24.48 -32.78
CA LEU A 68 25.83 -23.03 -33.03
C LEU A 68 26.25 -22.23 -31.79
N MET A 69 25.72 -22.58 -30.61
CA MET A 69 26.10 -21.93 -29.34
C MET A 69 27.58 -22.14 -28.99
N GLY A 70 28.12 -23.34 -29.28
CA GLY A 70 29.54 -23.63 -29.12
C GLY A 70 30.41 -22.69 -29.94
N LYS A 71 30.00 -22.34 -31.17
CA LYS A 71 30.73 -21.38 -32.01
C LYS A 71 30.71 -19.96 -31.45
N PHE A 72 29.62 -19.52 -30.83
CA PHE A 72 29.59 -18.23 -30.15
C PHE A 72 30.53 -18.20 -28.94
N ARG A 73 30.63 -19.31 -28.20
CA ARG A 73 31.62 -19.45 -27.13
C ARG A 73 33.06 -19.42 -27.66
N ASP A 74 33.31 -19.98 -28.84
CA ASP A 74 34.62 -19.99 -29.51
C ASP A 74 34.97 -18.63 -30.16
N GLY A 75 34.14 -17.58 -29.97
CA GLY A 75 34.43 -16.21 -30.40
C GLY A 75 33.73 -15.76 -31.68
N MET A 76 32.80 -16.55 -32.23
CA MET A 76 31.94 -16.10 -33.33
C MET A 76 30.99 -14.99 -32.85
N PRO A 77 30.87 -13.84 -33.55
CA PRO A 77 29.99 -12.76 -33.13
C PRO A 77 28.52 -13.17 -33.24
N VAL A 78 27.74 -12.90 -32.19
CA VAL A 78 26.29 -13.20 -32.14
C VAL A 78 25.51 -12.14 -32.93
N LYS A 79 24.73 -12.57 -33.92
CA LYS A 79 23.82 -11.70 -34.71
C LYS A 79 22.37 -11.91 -34.26
N ALA A 80 21.52 -10.89 -34.44
CA ALA A 80 20.09 -10.97 -34.09
C ALA A 80 19.35 -12.14 -34.77
N GLU A 81 19.74 -12.47 -36.01
CA GLU A 81 19.23 -13.65 -36.74
C GLU A 81 19.57 -14.96 -36.01
N ALA A 82 20.73 -15.06 -35.36
CA ALA A 82 21.13 -16.25 -34.60
C ALA A 82 20.33 -16.42 -33.32
N VAL A 83 20.07 -15.32 -32.62
CA VAL A 83 19.26 -15.30 -31.40
C VAL A 83 17.84 -15.79 -31.72
N THR A 84 17.25 -15.28 -32.80
CA THR A 84 15.92 -15.69 -33.27
C THR A 84 15.87 -17.18 -33.61
N LEU A 85 16.92 -17.70 -34.25
CA LEU A 85 17.01 -19.10 -34.64
C LEU A 85 17.15 -20.03 -33.42
N ILE A 86 17.98 -19.64 -32.44
CA ILE A 86 18.12 -20.35 -31.16
C ILE A 86 16.78 -20.40 -30.40
N LEU A 87 16.08 -19.26 -30.30
CA LEU A 87 14.76 -19.18 -29.67
C LEU A 87 13.77 -20.14 -30.35
N SER A 88 13.76 -20.15 -31.68
CA SER A 88 12.89 -21.03 -32.48
C SER A 88 13.19 -22.51 -32.25
N SER A 89 14.47 -22.87 -32.09
CA SER A 89 14.87 -24.24 -31.77
C SER A 89 14.42 -24.68 -30.38
N ILE A 90 14.51 -23.80 -29.37
CA ILE A 90 14.08 -24.07 -28.00
C ILE A 90 12.55 -24.21 -27.92
N ASP A 91 11.81 -23.36 -28.64
CA ASP A 91 10.36 -23.49 -28.76
C ASP A 91 9.96 -24.83 -29.41
N ARG A 92 10.66 -25.26 -30.47
CA ARG A 92 10.41 -26.58 -31.09
C ARG A 92 10.77 -27.74 -30.14
N ILE A 93 11.82 -27.63 -29.33
CA ILE A 93 12.14 -28.59 -28.27
C ILE A 93 10.97 -28.72 -27.28
N LYS A 94 10.36 -27.61 -26.85
CA LYS A 94 9.17 -27.62 -25.97
C LYS A 94 7.97 -28.29 -26.63
N GLU A 95 7.72 -28.02 -27.91
CA GLU A 95 6.64 -28.67 -28.66
C GLU A 95 6.82 -30.19 -28.69
N ILE A 96 8.05 -30.67 -28.93
CA ILE A 96 8.37 -32.10 -28.94
C ILE A 96 8.19 -32.71 -27.55
N LEU A 97 8.64 -32.05 -26.48
CA LEU A 97 8.48 -32.51 -25.10
C LEU A 97 7.01 -32.55 -24.66
N ALA A 98 6.21 -31.55 -25.01
CA ALA A 98 4.77 -31.53 -24.73
C ALA A 98 4.04 -32.66 -25.48
N GLY A 99 4.45 -32.94 -26.72
CA GLY A 99 3.97 -34.10 -27.46
C GLY A 99 4.37 -35.41 -26.78
N LEU A 100 5.63 -35.55 -26.38
CA LEU A 100 6.17 -36.72 -25.69
C LEU A 100 5.47 -36.99 -24.35
N GLU A 101 5.11 -35.94 -23.60
CA GLU A 101 4.31 -36.04 -22.37
C GLU A 101 2.89 -36.57 -22.64
N ALA A 102 2.27 -36.12 -23.72
CA ALA A 102 0.90 -36.51 -24.08
C ALA A 102 0.79 -37.91 -24.70
N THR A 103 1.77 -38.31 -25.52
CA THR A 103 1.72 -39.56 -26.29
C THR A 103 2.66 -40.66 -25.79
N GLU A 104 3.51 -40.37 -24.80
CA GLU A 104 4.60 -41.24 -24.30
C GLU A 104 5.57 -41.71 -25.40
N ALA A 105 5.50 -41.09 -26.58
CA ALA A 105 6.28 -41.37 -27.76
C ALA A 105 6.60 -40.06 -28.47
N GLU A 106 7.76 -39.99 -29.08
CA GLU A 106 8.22 -38.81 -29.81
C GLU A 106 7.27 -38.52 -30.99
N PRO A 107 6.79 -37.28 -31.16
CA PRO A 107 5.92 -36.92 -32.28
C PRO A 107 6.61 -37.17 -33.63
N GLU A 108 5.85 -37.56 -34.65
CA GLU A 108 6.38 -37.75 -36.01
C GLU A 108 6.90 -36.41 -36.60
N GLY A 109 8.09 -36.42 -37.21
CA GLY A 109 8.72 -35.25 -37.84
C GLY A 109 10.24 -35.39 -37.94
N ASN A 110 10.92 -34.43 -38.58
CA ASN A 110 12.37 -34.46 -38.76
C ASN A 110 13.11 -33.12 -38.52
N ASP A 111 12.37 -32.03 -38.24
CA ASP A 111 12.85 -30.66 -37.95
C ASP A 111 13.99 -30.13 -38.83
N ARG A 112 14.12 -30.65 -40.06
CA ARG A 112 15.19 -30.26 -40.99
C ARG A 112 15.12 -28.79 -41.37
N ASP A 113 13.94 -28.20 -41.35
CA ASP A 113 13.71 -26.78 -41.57
C ASP A 113 14.54 -25.91 -40.62
N LEU A 114 14.65 -26.28 -39.34
CA LEU A 114 15.45 -25.55 -38.35
C LEU A 114 16.90 -26.03 -38.30
N ILE A 115 17.14 -27.34 -38.40
CA ILE A 115 18.48 -27.93 -38.38
C ILE A 115 19.34 -27.40 -39.54
N ASP A 116 18.81 -27.41 -40.77
CA ASP A 116 19.54 -26.94 -41.95
C ASP A 116 19.87 -25.43 -41.83
N GLN A 117 18.99 -24.63 -41.21
CA GLN A 117 19.22 -23.21 -40.96
C GLN A 117 20.33 -22.98 -39.93
N LEU A 118 20.36 -23.77 -38.86
CA LEU A 118 21.39 -23.71 -37.82
C LEU A 118 22.76 -24.08 -38.39
N GLU A 119 22.84 -25.17 -39.16
CA GLU A 119 24.07 -25.63 -39.81
C GLU A 119 24.58 -24.61 -40.84
N ALA A 120 23.70 -24.09 -41.70
CA ALA A 120 24.07 -23.05 -42.67
C ALA A 120 24.59 -21.77 -42.00
N MET A 121 24.08 -21.43 -40.81
CA MET A 121 24.56 -20.28 -40.04
C MET A 121 25.97 -20.51 -39.48
N VAL A 122 26.24 -21.72 -38.98
CA VAL A 122 27.58 -22.13 -38.56
C VAL A 122 28.58 -22.04 -39.72
N GLU A 123 28.23 -22.58 -40.88
CA GLU A 123 29.10 -22.55 -42.07
C GLU A 123 29.39 -21.12 -42.54
N ARG A 124 28.37 -20.26 -42.61
CA ARG A 124 28.53 -18.84 -42.99
C ARG A 124 29.38 -18.07 -41.98
N GLY A 125 29.17 -18.32 -40.69
CA GLY A 125 29.95 -17.69 -39.63
C GLY A 125 31.42 -18.11 -39.68
N MET A 126 31.70 -19.38 -39.95
CA MET A 126 33.07 -19.89 -40.11
C MET A 126 33.75 -19.31 -41.36
N ALA A 127 33.05 -19.23 -42.50
CA ALA A 127 33.59 -18.61 -43.71
C ALA A 127 33.92 -17.11 -43.50
N ALA A 128 33.13 -16.40 -42.70
CA ALA A 128 33.37 -15.00 -42.36
C ALA A 128 34.58 -14.80 -41.43
N MET A 129 34.82 -15.73 -40.48
CA MET A 129 36.03 -15.69 -39.63
C MET A 129 37.30 -15.95 -40.43
N VAL A 130 37.28 -16.89 -41.38
CA VAL A 130 38.44 -17.20 -42.23
C VAL A 130 38.76 -16.04 -43.19
N ALA A 131 37.73 -15.37 -43.73
CA ALA A 131 37.92 -14.20 -44.59
C ALA A 131 38.44 -12.95 -43.85
N ALA A 132 38.16 -12.83 -42.54
CA ALA A 132 38.63 -11.70 -41.72
C ALA A 132 40.12 -11.81 -41.33
N GLU A 133 40.70 -13.02 -41.37
CA GLU A 133 42.14 -13.24 -41.11
C GLU A 133 43.04 -12.97 -42.35
N GLU A 134 42.49 -12.93 -43.57
CA GLU A 134 43.27 -12.73 -44.81
C GLU A 134 43.47 -11.25 -45.23
N ASP A 135 42.78 -10.28 -44.62
CA ASP A 135 42.74 -8.88 -45.11
C ASP A 135 43.41 -7.85 -44.17
N VAL A 136 44.64 -8.14 -43.70
CA VAL A 136 45.46 -7.18 -42.95
C VAL A 136 46.72 -6.78 -43.74
N PRO A 137 46.86 -5.51 -44.19
CA PRO A 137 48.04 -5.08 -44.94
C PRO A 137 49.24 -4.79 -44.02
N VAL A 138 50.40 -5.31 -44.42
CA VAL A 138 51.70 -5.20 -43.73
C VAL A 138 52.30 -3.79 -43.94
N VAL A 139 52.59 -3.07 -42.85
CA VAL A 139 53.46 -1.87 -42.85
C VAL A 139 54.66 -2.14 -41.94
N GLU A 140 55.86 -1.99 -42.50
CA GLU A 140 57.17 -2.26 -41.89
C GLU A 140 57.53 -1.32 -40.73
N ALA A 141 58.16 -1.88 -39.69
CA ALA A 141 59.06 -1.18 -38.77
C ALA A 141 60.40 -1.94 -38.67
N PRO A 142 61.56 -1.25 -38.62
CA PRO A 142 62.87 -1.90 -38.67
C PRO A 142 63.38 -2.40 -37.30
N SER A 143 63.64 -3.71 -37.29
CA SER A 143 64.72 -4.49 -36.66
C SER A 143 65.39 -4.07 -35.34
N VAL A 144 65.35 -4.97 -34.34
CA VAL A 144 66.56 -5.54 -33.70
C VAL A 144 66.32 -7.02 -33.34
N GLN A 145 67.28 -7.88 -33.74
CA GLN A 145 67.44 -9.34 -33.50
C GLN A 145 67.64 -9.65 -31.99
N ALA A 146 67.49 -10.84 -31.39
CA ALA A 146 67.07 -12.23 -31.66
C ALA A 146 66.68 -12.79 -30.26
N ASP A 147 65.81 -13.77 -30.06
CA ASP A 147 66.08 -15.21 -30.16
C ASP A 147 64.81 -16.01 -29.80
N MET A 148 64.66 -17.22 -30.36
CA MET A 148 63.42 -18.02 -30.38
C MET A 148 63.14 -18.76 -29.06
N THR A 149 61.89 -18.76 -28.54
CA THR A 149 61.08 -19.96 -28.21
C THR A 149 59.66 -19.60 -27.71
N GLN A 150 58.72 -20.53 -27.96
CA GLN A 150 57.25 -20.48 -27.78
C GLN A 150 56.73 -19.87 -26.46
N ALA A 151 55.72 -19.00 -26.52
CA ALA A 151 54.93 -18.61 -25.35
C ALA A 151 53.47 -18.22 -25.69
N MET A 152 52.57 -18.74 -24.85
CA MET A 152 51.17 -18.41 -24.69
C MET A 152 51.00 -16.93 -24.28
N THR A 153 49.94 -16.25 -24.74
CA THR A 153 49.58 -14.92 -24.24
C THR A 153 48.59 -15.03 -23.09
N GLU A 154 49.11 -14.92 -21.87
CA GLU A 154 48.37 -14.55 -20.66
C GLU A 154 48.08 -13.04 -20.66
N GLY A 155 46.81 -12.67 -20.46
CA GLY A 155 46.41 -11.29 -20.19
C GLY A 155 46.79 -10.88 -18.77
N THR A 156 47.53 -9.78 -18.64
CA THR A 156 48.05 -9.24 -17.37
C THR A 156 46.99 -8.39 -16.67
N LEU A 157 46.62 -8.77 -15.45
CA LEU A 157 45.85 -7.94 -14.52
C LEU A 157 46.76 -6.85 -13.92
N VAL A 158 46.27 -5.62 -13.87
CA VAL A 158 46.95 -4.47 -13.30
C VAL A 158 47.01 -4.60 -11.78
N VAL A 159 48.23 -4.51 -11.21
CA VAL A 159 48.47 -4.51 -9.76
C VAL A 159 47.96 -3.20 -9.14
N GLN A 160 46.89 -3.24 -8.35
CA GLN A 160 46.48 -2.11 -7.51
C GLN A 160 47.41 -2.00 -6.30
N THR A 161 48.15 -0.89 -6.22
CA THR A 161 49.00 -0.56 -5.08
C THR A 161 48.18 0.19 -4.03
N LEU A 162 48.12 -0.33 -2.80
CA LEU A 162 47.43 0.30 -1.68
C LEU A 162 48.11 1.62 -1.27
N GLU A 163 47.36 2.72 -1.21
CA GLU A 163 47.85 4.08 -0.87
C GLU A 163 48.23 4.27 0.62
N ARG A 164 48.30 3.19 1.42
CA ARG A 164 48.74 3.25 2.83
C ARG A 164 49.47 1.97 3.26
N PRO A 165 50.40 2.05 4.22
CA PRO A 165 51.04 0.86 4.79
C PRO A 165 50.06 0.04 5.66
N LEU A 166 50.22 -1.29 5.64
CA LEU A 166 49.45 -2.27 6.42
C LEU A 166 49.65 -2.07 7.93
N ARG A 167 48.58 -2.23 8.72
CA ARG A 167 48.65 -2.17 10.18
C ARG A 167 49.12 -3.53 10.75
N PRO A 168 49.70 -3.56 11.97
CA PRO A 168 50.10 -4.83 12.60
C PRO A 168 48.91 -5.77 12.76
N GLY A 169 48.92 -6.89 12.02
CA GLY A 169 47.84 -7.89 11.99
C GLY A 169 47.04 -7.97 10.68
N GLU A 170 47.24 -7.05 9.73
CA GLU A 170 46.68 -7.14 8.38
C GLU A 170 47.67 -7.86 7.43
N VAL A 171 47.19 -8.86 6.68
CA VAL A 171 47.93 -9.59 5.63
C VAL A 171 47.52 -9.07 4.25
N SER A 172 48.41 -9.18 3.26
CA SER A 172 48.10 -8.72 1.89
C SER A 172 47.10 -9.66 1.19
N LEU A 173 46.40 -9.14 0.17
CA LEU A 173 45.51 -9.94 -0.69
C LEU A 173 46.24 -11.13 -1.33
N ASP A 174 47.51 -10.96 -1.70
CA ASP A 174 48.34 -12.04 -2.25
C ASP A 174 48.61 -13.16 -1.24
N GLU A 175 48.77 -12.84 0.06
CA GLU A 175 48.92 -13.84 1.12
C GLU A 175 47.63 -14.61 1.40
N LEU A 176 46.48 -13.93 1.33
CA LEU A 176 45.16 -14.55 1.47
C LEU A 176 44.84 -15.49 0.30
N GLU A 177 45.13 -15.07 -0.94
CA GLU A 177 44.95 -15.93 -2.12
C GLU A 177 45.88 -17.14 -2.10
N ARG A 178 47.10 -16.98 -1.58
CA ARG A 178 48.04 -18.09 -1.43
C ARG A 178 47.59 -19.10 -0.38
N ALA A 179 47.09 -18.64 0.77
CA ALA A 179 46.51 -19.51 1.79
C ALA A 179 45.28 -20.27 1.26
N PHE A 180 44.47 -19.62 0.42
CA PHE A 180 43.31 -20.26 -0.21
C PHE A 180 43.72 -21.36 -1.22
N ARG A 181 44.77 -21.14 -2.02
CA ARG A 181 45.27 -22.14 -2.98
C ARG A 181 45.98 -23.32 -2.32
N GLU A 182 46.57 -23.13 -1.14
CA GLU A 182 47.33 -24.17 -0.43
C GLU A 182 46.44 -25.08 0.45
N THR A 183 45.13 -24.82 0.54
CA THR A 183 44.20 -25.66 1.32
C THR A 183 43.73 -26.87 0.48
N ALA A 184 44.23 -28.07 0.80
CA ALA A 184 43.92 -29.30 0.08
C ALA A 184 42.52 -29.85 0.40
N THR A 185 41.68 -30.04 -0.62
CA THR A 185 40.34 -30.63 -0.56
C THR A 185 40.42 -32.16 -0.42
N GLU A 186 39.91 -32.73 0.67
CA GLU A 186 39.70 -34.18 0.79
C GLU A 186 38.48 -34.61 -0.07
N VAL A 187 38.73 -35.49 -1.04
CA VAL A 187 37.71 -36.10 -1.90
C VAL A 187 37.35 -37.48 -1.32
N ALA A 188 36.10 -37.66 -0.88
CA ALA A 188 35.58 -38.98 -0.48
C ALA A 188 35.08 -39.77 -1.70
N ALA A 189 35.63 -40.97 -1.89
CA ALA A 189 35.28 -41.94 -2.94
C ALA A 189 34.01 -42.77 -2.59
N PRO A 190 33.36 -43.44 -3.58
CA PRO A 190 32.04 -44.05 -3.39
C PRO A 190 32.12 -45.43 -2.72
N ALA A 191 31.10 -45.79 -1.94
CA ALA A 191 30.98 -47.10 -1.28
C ALA A 191 30.00 -48.03 -2.03
N PRO A 192 30.26 -49.35 -2.07
CA PRO A 192 29.43 -50.35 -2.77
C PRO A 192 28.30 -50.95 -1.91
N VAL A 193 27.32 -51.54 -2.60
CA VAL A 193 26.10 -52.22 -2.13
C VAL A 193 26.36 -53.61 -1.53
N VAL A 194 25.80 -53.97 -0.34
CA VAL A 194 25.18 -55.31 -0.02
C VAL A 194 24.19 -55.19 1.18
N LYS A 195 23.09 -55.97 1.13
CA LYS A 195 21.89 -56.06 2.01
C LYS A 195 22.07 -56.87 3.36
N PRO A 196 21.00 -57.27 4.11
CA PRO A 196 20.56 -56.71 5.41
C PRO A 196 20.56 -57.75 6.57
N VAL A 197 20.30 -57.36 7.84
CA VAL A 197 19.49 -58.14 8.84
C VAL A 197 19.09 -57.23 10.02
N ALA A 198 17.87 -57.47 10.50
CA ALA A 198 17.02 -56.79 11.48
C ALA A 198 17.53 -56.64 12.93
N THR A 199 17.03 -55.64 13.66
CA THR A 199 15.95 -55.75 14.69
C THR A 199 15.53 -54.38 15.24
N ALA A 200 14.24 -54.27 15.58
CA ALA A 200 13.57 -53.12 16.19
C ALA A 200 13.53 -53.25 17.75
N PRO A 201 12.72 -52.48 18.51
CA PRO A 201 12.92 -51.08 18.92
C PRO A 201 12.77 -50.91 20.46
N ALA A 202 13.13 -49.74 21.03
CA ALA A 202 12.63 -49.34 22.36
C ALA A 202 12.72 -47.81 22.59
N ALA A 203 11.61 -47.24 23.08
CA ALA A 203 11.48 -45.97 23.80
C ALA A 203 10.83 -46.29 25.16
N PRO A 204 10.53 -45.34 26.08
CA PRO A 204 11.10 -44.03 26.43
C PRO A 204 11.42 -43.92 27.96
N ALA A 205 11.90 -42.79 28.49
CA ALA A 205 11.83 -42.51 29.94
C ALA A 205 11.91 -41.02 30.31
N ALA A 206 11.19 -40.66 31.38
CA ALA A 206 11.02 -39.33 31.96
C ALA A 206 11.74 -39.17 33.33
N GLU A 207 11.90 -37.89 33.72
CA GLU A 207 12.00 -37.28 35.07
C GLU A 207 13.21 -37.47 36.04
N ALA A 208 13.77 -36.28 36.40
CA ALA A 208 14.11 -35.76 37.74
C ALA A 208 15.53 -35.89 38.38
N ALA A 209 15.98 -34.71 38.87
CA ALA A 209 16.83 -34.39 40.05
C ALA A 209 18.34 -34.06 39.89
N GLU A 210 18.66 -32.81 40.29
CA GLU A 210 19.94 -32.16 40.66
C GLU A 210 20.61 -32.78 41.93
N PRO A 211 21.80 -32.33 42.47
CA PRO A 211 22.58 -31.09 42.21
C PRO A 211 24.15 -31.17 42.20
N ALA A 212 24.75 -30.01 41.86
CA ALA A 212 25.99 -29.38 42.37
C ALA A 212 27.39 -29.81 41.87
N LYS A 213 28.07 -28.87 41.16
CA LYS A 213 29.25 -28.11 41.65
C LYS A 213 29.73 -27.06 40.62
N LYS A 214 29.88 -25.81 41.08
CA LYS A 214 30.68 -24.73 40.41
C LYS A 214 32.18 -25.09 40.47
N PRO A 215 33.02 -24.55 39.56
CA PRO A 215 33.72 -23.30 39.90
C PRO A 215 33.93 -22.30 38.74
N ALA A 216 33.97 -21.04 39.17
CA ALA A 216 34.87 -19.95 38.80
C ALA A 216 35.11 -19.55 37.32
N ARG A 217 34.75 -18.28 37.10
CA ARG A 217 34.97 -17.38 35.97
C ARG A 217 36.47 -17.01 35.80
N LYS A 218 36.96 -17.02 34.55
CA LYS A 218 37.99 -16.08 34.05
C LYS A 218 37.65 -15.69 32.60
N ALA A 219 37.46 -14.38 32.40
CA ALA A 219 37.48 -13.69 31.10
C ALA A 219 38.91 -13.73 30.53
N ALA A 220 39.22 -13.49 29.26
CA ALA A 220 38.60 -12.87 28.08
C ALA A 220 39.32 -13.49 26.86
N GLY A 221 38.86 -13.44 25.62
CA GLY A 221 37.72 -12.82 24.96
C GLY A 221 37.88 -13.14 23.47
N GLU A 222 36.77 -13.38 22.79
CA GLU A 222 36.68 -13.53 21.34
C GLU A 222 35.19 -13.46 21.04
N ASP A 223 34.79 -12.53 20.19
CA ASP A 223 33.63 -12.67 19.29
C ASP A 223 33.82 -11.62 18.20
N VAL A 224 34.60 -12.02 17.21
CA VAL A 224 34.57 -11.45 15.87
C VAL A 224 33.28 -11.96 15.21
N GLN A 225 32.59 -11.03 14.56
CA GLN A 225 31.37 -11.22 13.80
C GLN A 225 31.49 -12.40 12.81
N GLU A 226 30.70 -13.45 13.01
CA GLU A 226 30.25 -14.31 11.91
C GLU A 226 28.94 -13.74 11.36
N GLY A 227 29.09 -12.80 10.43
CA GLY A 227 28.07 -12.49 9.43
C GLY A 227 28.38 -13.29 8.16
N ASP A 228 27.31 -13.80 7.55
CA ASP A 228 27.25 -14.48 6.25
C ASP A 228 27.87 -15.88 6.13
N LYS A 229 27.00 -16.88 6.33
CA LYS A 229 26.71 -17.95 5.36
C LYS A 229 25.53 -18.81 5.85
N ILE A 230 24.32 -18.27 5.79
CA ILE A 230 23.13 -19.12 5.72
C ILE A 230 22.84 -19.25 4.22
N ALA A 231 23.33 -20.32 3.60
CA ALA A 231 22.79 -20.76 2.32
C ALA A 231 21.28 -20.97 2.52
N ASN A 232 20.45 -20.32 1.70
CA ASN A 232 19.00 -20.50 1.70
C ASN A 232 18.67 -21.98 1.50
N GLN A 233 18.50 -22.71 2.60
CA GLN A 233 17.96 -24.07 2.60
C GLN A 233 16.47 -23.96 2.29
N SER A 234 16.10 -24.18 1.03
CA SER A 234 14.70 -24.27 0.62
C SER A 234 14.23 -25.72 0.72
N ILE A 235 13.01 -25.90 1.22
CA ILE A 235 12.34 -27.20 1.31
C ILE A 235 11.16 -27.17 0.33
N ARG A 236 11.09 -28.15 -0.58
CA ARG A 236 9.91 -28.33 -1.45
C ARG A 236 8.77 -28.88 -0.60
N VAL A 237 7.67 -28.13 -0.51
CA VAL A 237 6.46 -28.51 0.25
C VAL A 237 5.29 -28.66 -0.73
N ASN A 238 4.48 -29.71 -0.56
CA ASN A 238 3.27 -29.88 -1.37
C ASN A 238 2.25 -28.76 -1.04
N VAL A 239 1.63 -28.19 -2.08
CA VAL A 239 0.59 -27.15 -1.98
C VAL A 239 -0.55 -27.60 -1.07
N ASP A 240 -0.99 -28.85 -1.17
CA ASP A 240 -2.08 -29.40 -0.34
C ASP A 240 -1.78 -29.30 1.16
N THR A 241 -0.50 -29.42 1.54
CA THR A 241 -0.05 -29.31 2.94
C THR A 241 -0.17 -27.86 3.43
N LEU A 242 0.16 -26.88 2.60
CA LEU A 242 0.00 -25.46 2.95
C LEU A 242 -1.48 -25.07 3.06
N GLU A 243 -2.35 -25.59 2.17
CA GLU A 243 -3.80 -25.39 2.26
C GLU A 243 -4.39 -26.00 3.54
N HIS A 244 -3.97 -27.21 3.89
CA HIS A 244 -4.40 -27.86 5.12
C HIS A 244 -3.93 -27.09 6.37
N LEU A 245 -2.67 -26.62 6.38
CA LEU A 245 -2.15 -25.74 7.44
C LEU A 245 -3.02 -24.49 7.56
N MET A 246 -3.33 -23.78 6.47
CA MET A 246 -4.20 -22.61 6.52
C MET A 246 -5.60 -22.90 7.08
N THR A 247 -6.16 -24.06 6.73
CA THR A 247 -7.46 -24.49 7.27
C THR A 247 -7.38 -24.68 8.78
N MET A 248 -6.34 -25.37 9.27
CA MET A 248 -6.11 -25.55 10.71
C MET A 248 -5.84 -24.24 11.44
N VAL A 249 -5.07 -23.32 10.86
CA VAL A 249 -4.87 -21.97 11.43
C VAL A 249 -6.19 -21.22 11.51
N SER A 250 -7.02 -21.30 10.48
CA SER A 250 -8.34 -20.66 10.46
C SER A 250 -9.26 -21.23 11.55
N GLU A 251 -9.26 -22.56 11.73
CA GLU A 251 -9.98 -23.22 12.83
C GLU A 251 -9.42 -22.86 14.20
N LEU A 252 -8.10 -22.68 14.33
CA LEU A 252 -7.46 -22.23 15.56
C LEU A 252 -7.84 -20.78 15.90
N VAL A 253 -7.88 -19.88 14.91
CA VAL A 253 -8.36 -18.50 15.08
C VAL A 253 -9.82 -18.49 15.53
N LEU A 254 -10.67 -19.32 14.93
CA LEU A 254 -12.06 -19.48 15.37
C LEU A 254 -12.10 -19.97 16.83
N THR A 255 -11.40 -21.05 17.15
CA THR A 255 -11.34 -21.64 18.50
C THR A 255 -10.85 -20.63 19.55
N ARG A 256 -9.81 -19.86 19.23
CA ARG A 256 -9.31 -18.74 20.04
C ARG A 256 -10.42 -17.73 20.30
N ASN A 257 -11.18 -17.33 19.28
CA ASN A 257 -12.27 -16.37 19.43
C ASN A 257 -13.39 -16.93 20.32
N GLN A 258 -13.76 -18.21 20.17
CA GLN A 258 -14.75 -18.86 21.05
C GLN A 258 -14.29 -18.83 22.51
N LEU A 259 -13.01 -19.14 22.77
CA LEU A 259 -12.46 -19.13 24.12
C LEU A 259 -12.40 -17.73 24.74
N LEU A 260 -12.04 -16.72 23.93
CA LEU A 260 -12.09 -15.32 24.35
C LEU A 260 -13.53 -14.89 24.67
N GLU A 261 -14.52 -15.35 23.91
CA GLU A 261 -15.92 -15.07 24.18
C GLU A 261 -16.39 -15.73 25.50
N ILE A 262 -16.06 -17.00 25.72
CA ILE A 262 -16.36 -17.72 26.97
C ILE A 262 -15.71 -17.01 28.16
N SER A 263 -14.47 -16.57 28.02
CA SER A 263 -13.76 -15.80 29.06
C SER A 263 -14.26 -14.37 29.24
N ARG A 264 -14.99 -13.79 28.27
CA ARG A 264 -15.70 -12.51 28.47
C ARG A 264 -17.00 -12.72 29.22
N ARG A 265 -17.68 -13.85 29.01
CA ARG A 265 -18.95 -14.19 29.69
C ARG A 265 -18.74 -14.64 31.13
N ASN A 266 -17.64 -15.34 31.40
CA ASN A 266 -17.23 -15.73 32.75
C ASN A 266 -16.23 -14.69 33.26
N GLU A 267 -16.54 -13.94 34.33
CA GLU A 267 -15.64 -12.92 34.91
C GLU A 267 -14.33 -13.49 35.52
N ASP A 268 -13.94 -14.71 35.15
CA ASP A 268 -12.74 -15.38 35.66
C ASP A 268 -11.47 -14.69 35.18
N THR A 269 -10.74 -14.13 36.13
CA THR A 269 -9.53 -13.36 35.86
C THR A 269 -8.33 -14.27 35.55
N GLU A 270 -8.36 -15.53 35.97
CA GLU A 270 -7.24 -16.49 35.81
C GLU A 270 -7.00 -16.91 34.35
N PHE A 271 -8.05 -16.96 33.51
CA PHE A 271 -7.93 -17.38 32.12
C PHE A 271 -7.56 -16.26 31.14
N LYS A 272 -7.68 -14.99 31.55
CA LYS A 272 -7.39 -13.84 30.68
C LYS A 272 -5.95 -13.82 30.17
N VAL A 273 -4.98 -14.05 31.05
CA VAL A 273 -3.55 -14.00 30.69
C VAL A 273 -3.14 -15.17 29.77
N PRO A 274 -3.49 -16.45 30.07
CA PRO A 274 -3.26 -17.56 29.15
C PRO A 274 -3.94 -17.38 27.79
N LEU A 275 -5.18 -16.88 27.74
CA LEU A 275 -5.89 -16.65 26.48
C LEU A 275 -5.28 -15.53 25.66
N GLN A 276 -4.76 -14.47 26.30
CA GLN A 276 -4.00 -13.44 25.60
C GLN A 276 -2.70 -14.00 25.00
N ARG A 277 -2.03 -14.93 25.68
CA ARG A 277 -0.85 -15.62 25.12
C ARG A 277 -1.22 -16.52 23.94
N LEU A 278 -2.29 -17.32 24.07
CA LEU A 278 -2.82 -18.12 22.96
C LEU A 278 -3.15 -17.25 21.75
N SER A 279 -3.74 -16.08 22.00
CA SER A 279 -4.03 -15.07 20.99
C SER A 279 -2.79 -14.62 20.23
N ASN A 280 -1.73 -14.25 20.95
CA ASN A 280 -0.48 -13.80 20.32
C ASN A 280 0.19 -14.92 19.52
N VAL A 281 0.29 -16.13 20.10
CA VAL A 281 0.89 -17.29 19.41
C VAL A 281 0.10 -17.67 18.16
N THR A 282 -1.23 -17.58 18.21
CA THR A 282 -2.08 -17.85 17.04
C THR A 282 -1.86 -16.82 15.93
N ALA A 283 -1.69 -15.54 16.28
CA ALA A 283 -1.40 -14.48 15.32
C ALA A 283 -0.01 -14.65 14.68
N GLU A 284 1.01 -14.96 15.48
CA GLU A 284 2.37 -15.26 14.97
C GLU A 284 2.37 -16.48 14.04
N LEU A 285 1.65 -17.54 14.41
CA LEU A 285 1.53 -18.73 13.59
C LEU A 285 0.78 -18.43 12.29
N GLN A 286 -0.28 -17.62 12.33
CA GLN A 286 -0.99 -17.18 11.14
C GLN A 286 -0.10 -16.37 10.20
N GLU A 287 0.66 -15.40 10.72
CA GLU A 287 1.61 -14.62 9.93
C GLU A 287 2.68 -15.52 9.30
N GLY A 288 3.22 -16.47 10.07
CA GLY A 288 4.20 -17.44 9.59
C GLY A 288 3.70 -18.29 8.43
N VAL A 289 2.48 -18.86 8.53
CA VAL A 289 1.90 -19.67 7.44
C VAL A 289 1.50 -18.80 6.24
N MET A 290 1.08 -17.54 6.47
CA MET A 290 0.82 -16.61 5.36
C MET A 290 2.11 -16.32 4.58
N LYS A 291 3.22 -16.02 5.25
CA LYS A 291 4.53 -15.80 4.63
C LYS A 291 5.00 -16.99 3.80
N THR A 292 4.78 -18.22 4.26
CA THR A 292 5.16 -19.42 3.47
C THR A 292 4.27 -19.65 2.25
N ARG A 293 3.07 -19.05 2.20
CA ARG A 293 2.14 -19.11 1.07
C ARG A 293 2.34 -17.96 0.07
N MET A 294 2.97 -16.86 0.49
CA MET A 294 3.23 -15.72 -0.38
C MET A 294 4.16 -16.10 -1.54
N GLN A 295 3.90 -15.51 -2.71
CA GLN A 295 4.72 -15.64 -3.90
C GLN A 295 4.99 -14.26 -4.49
N PRO A 296 6.17 -14.01 -5.08
CA PRO A 296 6.45 -12.76 -5.77
C PRO A 296 5.48 -12.53 -6.93
N ILE A 297 4.92 -11.33 -7.01
CA ILE A 297 3.97 -10.93 -8.05
C ILE A 297 4.59 -11.00 -9.46
N GLY A 298 5.92 -10.92 -9.58
CA GLY A 298 6.65 -11.08 -10.83
C GLY A 298 6.29 -12.35 -11.59
N ASN A 299 5.87 -13.42 -10.89
CA ASN A 299 5.37 -14.66 -11.52
C ASN A 299 4.10 -14.44 -12.35
N ALA A 300 3.27 -13.47 -12.00
CA ALA A 300 2.10 -13.07 -12.80
C ALA A 300 2.49 -12.24 -14.04
N TRP A 301 3.69 -11.62 -14.03
CA TRP A 301 4.14 -10.70 -15.07
C TRP A 301 5.02 -11.34 -16.14
N GLN A 302 5.52 -12.56 -15.92
CA GLN A 302 6.47 -13.27 -16.81
C GLN A 302 6.05 -13.28 -18.29
N LYS A 303 4.75 -13.37 -18.59
CA LYS A 303 4.24 -13.42 -19.97
C LYS A 303 4.02 -12.04 -20.60
N LEU A 304 3.98 -10.97 -19.81
CA LEU A 304 3.64 -9.62 -20.29
C LEU A 304 4.65 -9.06 -21.29
N PRO A 305 5.98 -9.21 -21.12
CA PRO A 305 6.95 -8.72 -22.11
C PRO A 305 6.73 -9.30 -23.51
N ARG A 306 6.47 -10.60 -23.61
CA ARG A 306 6.17 -11.27 -24.89
C ARG A 306 4.87 -10.73 -25.50
N ILE A 307 3.81 -10.60 -24.70
CA ILE A 307 2.52 -10.08 -25.17
C ILE A 307 2.64 -8.63 -25.67
N VAL A 308 3.38 -7.77 -24.96
CA VAL A 308 3.58 -6.37 -25.38
C VAL A 308 4.39 -6.30 -26.66
N ARG A 309 5.39 -7.16 -26.84
CA ARG A 309 6.17 -7.24 -28.09
C ARG A 309 5.33 -7.70 -29.28
N ASP A 310 4.51 -8.73 -29.10
CA ASP A 310 3.60 -9.23 -30.14
C ASP A 310 2.59 -8.13 -30.55
N LEU A 311 2.01 -7.43 -29.57
CA LEU A 311 1.09 -6.31 -29.80
C LEU A 311 1.78 -5.10 -30.46
N SER A 312 3.02 -4.81 -30.08
CA SER A 312 3.86 -3.76 -30.70
C SER A 312 4.03 -4.03 -32.20
N GLY A 313 4.31 -5.29 -32.57
CA GLY A 313 4.40 -5.72 -33.97
C GLY A 313 3.05 -5.70 -34.72
N GLU A 314 1.97 -6.20 -34.09
CA GLU A 314 0.63 -6.25 -34.71
C GLU A 314 0.03 -4.87 -34.94
N LEU A 315 0.18 -3.95 -33.98
CA LEU A 315 -0.38 -2.61 -34.02
C LEU A 315 0.53 -1.57 -34.70
N GLY A 316 1.80 -1.93 -34.96
CA GLY A 316 2.81 -1.03 -35.51
C GLY A 316 3.13 0.16 -34.60
N LYS A 317 3.09 -0.04 -33.27
CA LYS A 317 3.38 0.98 -32.26
C LYS A 317 4.67 0.62 -31.54
N GLN A 318 5.57 1.58 -31.28
CA GLN A 318 6.72 1.32 -30.42
C GLN A 318 6.32 1.41 -28.95
N ILE A 319 6.44 0.31 -28.21
CA ILE A 319 5.99 0.21 -26.82
C ILE A 319 7.15 -0.28 -25.93
N GLU A 320 7.39 0.43 -24.84
CA GLU A 320 8.25 0.05 -23.72
C GLU A 320 7.42 -0.42 -22.54
N LEU A 321 7.81 -1.54 -21.93
CA LEU A 321 7.18 -2.07 -20.71
C LEU A 321 8.15 -1.92 -19.53
N GLU A 322 7.83 -1.05 -18.59
CA GLU A 322 8.55 -0.87 -17.33
C GLU A 322 7.85 -1.68 -16.23
N MET A 323 8.60 -2.48 -15.47
CA MET A 323 8.07 -3.27 -14.35
C MET A 323 8.85 -2.96 -13.07
N HIS A 324 8.14 -2.51 -12.03
CA HIS A 324 8.70 -2.14 -10.73
C HIS A 324 8.05 -2.95 -9.61
N GLY A 325 8.84 -3.42 -8.64
CA GLY A 325 8.33 -4.16 -7.49
C GLY A 325 7.88 -5.60 -7.82
N ALA A 326 8.58 -6.28 -8.73
CA ALA A 326 8.29 -7.68 -9.09
C ALA A 326 8.50 -8.67 -7.93
N ASP A 327 9.29 -8.26 -6.94
CA ASP A 327 9.57 -8.92 -5.68
C ASP A 327 8.44 -8.79 -4.64
N THR A 328 7.46 -7.91 -4.89
CA THR A 328 6.30 -7.72 -4.00
C THR A 328 5.56 -9.03 -3.79
N GLU A 329 5.41 -9.44 -2.55
CA GLU A 329 4.83 -10.73 -2.16
C GLU A 329 3.29 -10.68 -2.16
N LEU A 330 2.65 -11.64 -2.82
CA LEU A 330 1.20 -11.78 -2.91
C LEU A 330 0.76 -13.22 -2.66
N ASP A 331 -0.44 -13.40 -2.10
CA ASP A 331 -1.02 -14.73 -1.92
C ASP A 331 -1.14 -15.48 -3.26
N ARG A 332 -0.70 -16.75 -3.30
CA ARG A 332 -0.75 -17.60 -4.50
C ARG A 332 -2.12 -17.60 -5.19
N GLN A 333 -3.21 -17.72 -4.44
CA GLN A 333 -4.55 -17.81 -5.01
C GLN A 333 -4.98 -16.47 -5.63
N VAL A 334 -4.61 -15.36 -4.99
CA VAL A 334 -4.81 -14.02 -5.54
C VAL A 334 -3.93 -13.82 -6.79
N LEU A 335 -2.69 -14.29 -6.76
CA LEU A 335 -1.76 -14.24 -7.89
C LEU A 335 -2.33 -14.99 -9.11
N ASP A 336 -2.93 -16.16 -8.93
CA ASP A 336 -3.59 -16.89 -10.02
C ASP A 336 -4.81 -16.15 -10.57
N LEU A 337 -5.60 -15.49 -9.72
CA LEU A 337 -6.79 -14.73 -10.13
C LEU A 337 -6.45 -13.39 -10.81
N ILE A 338 -5.29 -12.80 -10.53
CA ILE A 338 -4.89 -11.48 -11.05
C ILE A 338 -4.17 -11.54 -12.42
N LYS A 339 -3.63 -12.71 -12.81
CA LYS A 339 -2.92 -12.91 -14.10
C LYS A 339 -3.72 -12.43 -15.31
N ASP A 340 -4.97 -12.87 -15.42
CA ASP A 340 -5.85 -12.54 -16.54
C ASP A 340 -6.24 -11.03 -16.55
N PRO A 341 -6.69 -10.45 -15.41
CA PRO A 341 -6.88 -9.01 -15.27
C PRO A 341 -5.70 -8.15 -15.73
N LEU A 342 -4.48 -8.47 -15.26
CA LEU A 342 -3.26 -7.72 -15.62
C LEU A 342 -2.99 -7.78 -17.12
N THR A 343 -3.07 -8.99 -17.68
CA THR A 343 -2.89 -9.19 -19.13
C THR A 343 -3.86 -8.34 -19.94
N HIS A 344 -5.12 -8.27 -19.50
CA HIS A 344 -6.14 -7.51 -20.19
C HIS A 344 -5.94 -5.99 -20.07
N MET A 345 -5.58 -5.47 -18.89
CA MET A 345 -5.31 -4.04 -18.73
C MET A 345 -4.09 -3.58 -19.53
N VAL A 346 -2.99 -4.35 -19.50
CA VAL A 346 -1.79 -4.05 -20.31
C VAL A 346 -2.12 -4.06 -21.80
N ARG A 347 -2.95 -5.01 -22.26
CA ARG A 347 -3.44 -5.03 -23.64
C ARG A 347 -4.27 -3.79 -23.97
N ASN A 348 -5.18 -3.36 -23.08
CA ASN A 348 -6.00 -2.17 -23.31
C ASN A 348 -5.14 -0.90 -23.38
N SER A 349 -4.11 -0.78 -22.54
CA SER A 349 -3.13 0.30 -22.64
C SER A 349 -2.37 0.27 -23.97
N ALA A 350 -1.98 -0.91 -24.47
CA ALA A 350 -1.31 -1.04 -25.77
C ALA A 350 -2.22 -0.73 -26.98
N ASP A 351 -3.44 -1.29 -27.00
CA ASP A 351 -4.39 -1.19 -28.12
C ASP A 351 -5.06 0.20 -28.17
N HIS A 352 -5.64 0.64 -27.06
CA HIS A 352 -6.46 1.84 -27.00
C HIS A 352 -5.79 3.03 -26.30
N GLY A 353 -4.98 2.77 -25.27
CA GLY A 353 -4.28 3.81 -24.51
C GLY A 353 -3.25 4.55 -25.37
N LEU A 354 -2.25 3.82 -25.88
CA LEU A 354 -1.14 4.39 -26.65
C LEU A 354 -1.56 4.80 -28.07
N GLU A 355 -1.09 5.97 -28.52
CA GLU A 355 -1.25 6.44 -29.89
C GLU A 355 -0.25 5.78 -30.84
N THR A 356 -0.51 5.90 -32.15
CA THR A 356 0.49 5.48 -33.15
C THR A 356 1.71 6.40 -33.12
N THR A 357 2.88 5.93 -33.57
CA THR A 357 4.12 6.74 -33.57
C THR A 357 3.93 8.09 -34.26
N ALA A 358 3.21 8.13 -35.38
CA ALA A 358 2.91 9.37 -36.10
C ALA A 358 2.03 10.34 -35.29
N GLU A 359 0.99 9.83 -34.61
CA GLU A 359 0.13 10.62 -33.73
C GLU A 359 0.91 11.15 -32.52
N ARG A 360 1.83 10.37 -31.95
CA ARG A 360 2.66 10.77 -30.81
C ARG A 360 3.59 11.93 -31.14
N VAL A 361 4.30 11.84 -32.27
CA VAL A 361 5.16 12.92 -32.76
C VAL A 361 4.36 14.18 -33.05
N ALA A 362 3.17 14.05 -33.65
CA ALA A 362 2.29 15.18 -33.91
C ALA A 362 1.78 15.86 -32.62
N ALA A 363 1.61 15.08 -31.55
CA ALA A 363 1.22 15.57 -30.22
C ALA A 363 2.41 16.06 -29.36
N GLY A 364 3.65 16.03 -29.88
CA GLY A 364 4.85 16.44 -29.14
C GLY A 364 5.33 15.43 -28.09
N LYS A 365 4.87 14.18 -28.16
CA LYS A 365 5.26 13.09 -27.26
C LYS A 365 6.46 12.30 -27.79
N PRO A 366 7.18 11.57 -26.94
CA PRO A 366 8.21 10.64 -27.38
C PRO A 366 7.65 9.60 -28.36
N GLU A 367 8.44 9.23 -29.37
CA GLU A 367 8.06 8.23 -30.38
C GLU A 367 7.69 6.88 -29.76
N GLN A 368 8.37 6.51 -28.68
CA GLN A 368 8.11 5.32 -27.87
C GLN A 368 7.01 5.61 -26.83
N GLY A 369 5.98 4.77 -26.82
CA GLY A 369 4.97 4.73 -25.76
C GLY A 369 5.47 3.89 -24.58
N THR A 370 5.10 4.27 -23.36
CA THR A 370 5.53 3.58 -22.14
C THR A 370 4.31 3.06 -21.40
N ILE A 371 4.34 1.78 -21.05
CA ILE A 371 3.40 1.14 -20.11
C ILE A 371 4.21 0.79 -18.87
N ARG A 372 3.83 1.36 -17.73
CA ARG A 372 4.45 1.13 -16.43
C ARG A 372 3.55 0.26 -15.57
N LEU A 373 4.11 -0.83 -15.07
CA LEU A 373 3.50 -1.72 -14.10
C LEU A 373 4.28 -1.63 -12.79
N SER A 374 3.64 -1.24 -11.70
CA SER A 374 4.27 -1.16 -10.38
C SER A 374 3.45 -1.87 -9.33
N ALA A 375 4.10 -2.63 -8.44
CA ALA A 375 3.49 -3.17 -7.24
C ALA A 375 4.28 -2.77 -6.00
N TYR A 376 3.58 -2.49 -4.89
CA TYR A 376 4.19 -2.18 -3.60
C TYR A 376 3.20 -2.38 -2.44
N HIS A 377 3.71 -2.48 -1.21
CA HIS A 377 2.89 -2.61 0.00
C HIS A 377 2.59 -1.23 0.60
N GLU A 378 1.31 -0.94 0.88
CA GLU A 378 0.87 0.30 1.50
C GLU A 378 -0.33 0.04 2.44
N GLY A 379 -0.20 0.40 3.73
CA GLY A 379 -1.33 0.38 4.67
C GLY A 379 -2.05 -0.98 4.80
N GLY A 380 -1.31 -2.10 4.81
CA GLY A 380 -1.89 -3.46 4.88
C GLY A 380 -2.52 -3.96 3.57
N HIS A 381 -2.34 -3.21 2.48
CA HIS A 381 -2.78 -3.56 1.14
C HIS A 381 -1.57 -3.68 0.21
N ILE A 382 -1.74 -4.50 -0.83
CA ILE A 382 -0.86 -4.54 -1.99
C ILE A 382 -1.49 -3.64 -3.04
N ILE A 383 -0.75 -2.62 -3.44
CA ILE A 383 -1.15 -1.68 -4.47
C ILE A 383 -0.49 -2.10 -5.76
N ILE A 384 -1.29 -2.36 -6.79
CA ILE A 384 -0.83 -2.63 -8.15
C ILE A 384 -1.31 -1.49 -9.04
N CYS A 385 -0.39 -0.78 -9.66
CA CYS A 385 -0.68 0.33 -10.55
C CYS A 385 -0.22 0.00 -11.98
N ILE A 386 -1.11 0.19 -12.94
CA ILE A 386 -0.87 0.09 -14.37
C ILE A 386 -1.05 1.48 -14.95
N ALA A 387 0.01 2.09 -15.46
CA ALA A 387 -0.04 3.41 -16.05
C ALA A 387 0.48 3.40 -17.49
N ASP A 388 -0.10 4.23 -18.35
CA ASP A 388 0.41 4.49 -19.69
C ASP A 388 0.52 5.99 -19.95
N ASN A 389 1.44 6.38 -20.84
CA ASN A 389 1.61 7.77 -21.29
C ASN A 389 0.87 8.05 -22.61
N GLY A 390 -0.29 7.39 -22.80
CA GLY A 390 -1.09 7.42 -24.01
C GLY A 390 -2.00 8.64 -24.12
N ARG A 391 -3.06 8.53 -24.91
CA ARG A 391 -4.03 9.61 -25.15
C ARG A 391 -4.99 9.84 -23.98
N GLY A 392 -5.01 8.92 -23.01
CA GLY A 392 -6.00 8.87 -21.95
C GLY A 392 -7.39 8.42 -22.44
N LEU A 393 -8.36 8.45 -21.54
CA LEU A 393 -9.73 8.05 -21.80
C LEU A 393 -10.49 9.19 -22.50
N ASN A 394 -11.24 8.84 -23.55
CA ASN A 394 -12.10 9.81 -24.22
C ASN A 394 -13.41 9.99 -23.43
N THR A 395 -13.44 11.01 -22.56
CA THR A 395 -14.59 11.32 -21.70
C THR A 395 -15.87 11.52 -22.52
N GLU A 396 -15.83 12.22 -23.66
CA GLU A 396 -17.02 12.47 -24.48
C GLU A 396 -17.64 11.20 -25.06
N ARG A 397 -16.81 10.25 -25.51
CA ARG A 397 -17.28 8.94 -25.99
C ARG A 397 -17.92 8.13 -24.87
N ILE A 398 -17.34 8.17 -23.67
CA ILE A 398 -17.89 7.49 -22.49
C ILE A 398 -19.25 8.11 -22.13
N LYS A 399 -19.37 9.44 -22.14
CA LYS A 399 -20.63 10.17 -21.92
C LYS A 399 -21.71 9.74 -22.92
N ALA A 400 -21.40 9.80 -24.21
CA ALA A 400 -22.35 9.44 -25.27
C ALA A 400 -22.80 7.97 -25.15
N LYS A 401 -21.89 7.07 -24.78
CA LYS A 401 -22.21 5.64 -24.60
C LYS A 401 -23.03 5.38 -23.33
N ALA A 402 -22.76 6.10 -22.24
CA ALA A 402 -23.54 6.02 -21.01
C ALA A 402 -25.00 6.47 -21.23
N LEU A 403 -25.21 7.54 -22.00
CA LEU A 403 -26.55 7.99 -22.42
C LEU A 403 -27.23 6.96 -23.32
N GLN A 404 -26.52 6.41 -24.32
CA GLN A 404 -27.08 5.40 -25.24
C GLN A 404 -27.51 4.13 -24.50
N ASN A 405 -26.73 3.70 -23.51
CA ASN A 405 -27.01 2.51 -22.72
C ASN A 405 -28.02 2.75 -21.59
N GLY A 406 -28.52 3.98 -21.43
CA GLY A 406 -29.51 4.34 -20.40
C GLY A 406 -28.98 4.24 -18.97
N LEU A 407 -27.66 4.35 -18.77
CA LEU A 407 -27.03 4.26 -17.44
C LEU A 407 -27.20 5.54 -16.62
N VAL A 408 -27.34 6.69 -17.30
CA VAL A 408 -27.48 8.02 -16.71
C VAL A 408 -28.28 8.91 -17.65
N THR A 409 -28.96 9.91 -17.11
CA THR A 409 -29.66 10.96 -17.87
C THR A 409 -28.75 12.15 -18.21
N GLU A 410 -29.13 12.94 -19.22
CA GLU A 410 -28.33 14.12 -19.64
C GLU A 410 -28.16 15.14 -18.50
N ALA A 411 -29.20 15.35 -17.68
CA ALA A 411 -29.16 16.24 -16.52
C ALA A 411 -28.26 15.72 -15.38
N GLU A 412 -28.22 14.41 -15.14
CA GLU A 412 -27.31 13.81 -14.16
C GLU A 412 -25.86 13.91 -14.64
N LEU A 413 -25.63 13.75 -15.94
CA LEU A 413 -24.31 13.72 -16.54
C LEU A 413 -23.60 15.08 -16.49
N GLU A 414 -24.35 16.18 -16.54
CA GLU A 414 -23.83 17.55 -16.33
C GLU A 414 -23.34 17.80 -14.89
N LYS A 415 -23.90 17.10 -13.90
CA LYS A 415 -23.52 17.22 -12.48
C LYS A 415 -22.32 16.32 -12.11
N MET A 416 -21.96 15.35 -12.94
CA MET A 416 -20.92 14.38 -12.63
C MET A 416 -19.51 14.90 -12.91
N THR A 417 -18.57 14.54 -12.04
CA THR A 417 -17.14 14.81 -12.28
C THR A 417 -16.56 13.83 -13.30
N GLU A 418 -15.44 14.20 -13.95
CA GLU A 418 -14.79 13.30 -14.92
C GLU A 418 -14.43 11.94 -14.33
N ALA A 419 -13.94 11.91 -13.08
CA ALA A 419 -13.63 10.68 -12.38
C ALA A 419 -14.87 9.78 -12.19
N GLN A 420 -16.05 10.36 -11.94
CA GLN A 420 -17.30 9.59 -11.86
C GLN A 420 -17.72 9.06 -13.24
N ILE A 421 -17.50 9.84 -14.30
CA ILE A 421 -17.78 9.42 -15.67
C ILE A 421 -16.86 8.28 -16.10
N HIS A 422 -15.57 8.34 -15.78
CA HIS A 422 -14.61 7.29 -16.11
C HIS A 422 -14.95 5.95 -15.46
N LYS A 423 -15.64 5.94 -14.31
CA LYS A 423 -16.09 4.70 -13.66
C LYS A 423 -17.12 3.90 -14.48
N PHE A 424 -17.81 4.52 -15.44
CA PHE A 424 -18.74 3.80 -16.31
C PHE A 424 -18.07 2.72 -17.15
N ILE A 425 -16.75 2.78 -17.39
CA ILE A 425 -16.04 1.72 -18.10
C ILE A 425 -16.16 0.35 -17.43
N PHE A 426 -16.39 0.31 -16.11
CA PHE A 426 -16.57 -0.92 -15.35
C PHE A 426 -18.03 -1.38 -15.28
N ALA A 427 -18.97 -0.67 -15.94
CA ALA A 427 -20.36 -1.08 -15.98
C ALA A 427 -20.55 -2.31 -16.88
N PRO A 428 -21.43 -3.25 -16.52
CA PRO A 428 -21.67 -4.46 -17.31
C PRO A 428 -22.03 -4.14 -18.76
N GLY A 429 -21.33 -4.78 -19.71
CA GLY A 429 -21.58 -4.57 -21.15
C GLY A 429 -21.18 -3.17 -21.66
N PHE A 430 -20.44 -2.39 -20.88
CA PHE A 430 -19.91 -1.10 -21.32
C PHE A 430 -18.64 -1.31 -22.14
N SER A 431 -18.74 -1.07 -23.45
CA SER A 431 -17.59 -1.02 -24.34
C SER A 431 -17.72 0.17 -25.29
N THR A 432 -16.60 0.88 -25.48
CA THR A 432 -16.50 2.01 -26.40
C THR A 432 -16.15 1.57 -27.83
N ALA A 433 -15.88 0.28 -28.05
CA ALA A 433 -15.54 -0.27 -29.36
C ALA A 433 -16.78 -0.41 -30.26
N ALA A 434 -16.68 0.07 -31.51
CA ALA A 434 -17.74 0.00 -32.52
C ALA A 434 -17.85 -1.39 -33.19
N GLN A 435 -16.80 -2.21 -33.12
CA GLN A 435 -16.76 -3.60 -33.59
C GLN A 435 -15.98 -4.46 -32.58
N VAL A 436 -16.35 -5.74 -32.47
CA VAL A 436 -15.58 -6.74 -31.71
C VAL A 436 -14.32 -7.05 -32.52
N THR A 437 -13.16 -6.60 -32.05
CA THR A 437 -11.88 -6.96 -32.66
C THR A 437 -11.63 -8.46 -32.50
N SER A 438 -11.06 -9.10 -33.52
CA SER A 438 -10.76 -10.54 -33.56
C SER A 438 -9.87 -11.02 -32.40
N VAL A 439 -9.12 -10.10 -31.78
CA VAL A 439 -8.18 -10.35 -30.67
C VAL A 439 -8.87 -10.28 -29.29
N SER A 440 -10.13 -9.84 -29.23
CA SER A 440 -10.94 -9.69 -28.00
C SER A 440 -11.94 -10.85 -27.77
N GLY A 441 -11.83 -11.92 -28.57
CA GLY A 441 -12.78 -13.04 -28.67
C GLY A 441 -12.94 -13.97 -27.45
N ARG A 442 -12.55 -13.57 -26.23
CA ARG A 442 -12.86 -14.29 -24.98
C ARG A 442 -13.92 -13.61 -24.10
N GLY A 443 -14.46 -12.45 -24.51
CA GLY A 443 -15.55 -11.80 -23.78
C GLY A 443 -15.14 -11.23 -22.42
N VAL A 444 -13.87 -10.84 -22.25
CA VAL A 444 -13.37 -10.21 -21.02
C VAL A 444 -13.48 -8.70 -21.21
N GLY A 445 -14.54 -8.09 -20.69
CA GLY A 445 -14.66 -6.65 -20.57
C GLY A 445 -14.03 -6.14 -19.26
N MET A 446 -14.00 -4.82 -19.09
CA MET A 446 -13.55 -4.21 -17.84
C MET A 446 -14.49 -4.50 -16.66
N ASP A 447 -15.73 -4.90 -16.93
CA ASP A 447 -16.67 -5.46 -15.97
C ASP A 447 -16.21 -6.80 -15.39
N VAL A 448 -15.64 -7.69 -16.21
CA VAL A 448 -15.06 -8.97 -15.77
C VAL A 448 -13.82 -8.73 -14.92
N VAL A 449 -12.95 -7.80 -15.32
CA VAL A 449 -11.78 -7.41 -14.52
C VAL A 449 -12.20 -6.90 -13.15
N ARG A 450 -13.17 -5.98 -13.10
CA ARG A 450 -13.70 -5.50 -11.82
C ARG A 450 -14.29 -6.63 -10.98
N THR A 451 -15.07 -7.52 -11.60
CA THR A 451 -15.67 -8.67 -10.89
C THR A 451 -14.60 -9.59 -10.29
N ASN A 452 -13.50 -9.83 -11.01
CA ASN A 452 -12.39 -10.65 -10.51
C ASN A 452 -11.65 -9.97 -9.35
N ILE A 453 -11.48 -8.65 -9.41
CA ILE A 453 -10.86 -7.85 -8.34
C ILE A 453 -11.78 -7.80 -7.10
N ASP A 454 -13.09 -7.63 -7.29
CA ASP A 454 -14.06 -7.66 -6.19
C ASP A 454 -14.09 -9.06 -5.53
N GLN A 455 -13.91 -10.15 -6.30
CA GLN A 455 -13.87 -11.53 -5.77
C GLN A 455 -12.70 -11.81 -4.83
N ILE A 456 -11.57 -11.13 -5.02
CA ILE A 456 -10.40 -11.22 -4.13
C ILE A 456 -10.46 -10.20 -2.98
N GLY A 457 -11.60 -9.49 -2.82
CA GLY A 457 -11.76 -8.46 -1.80
C GLY A 457 -10.97 -7.18 -2.09
N GLY A 458 -10.52 -6.99 -3.32
CA GLY A 458 -9.80 -5.80 -3.75
C GLY A 458 -10.72 -4.71 -4.28
N THR A 459 -10.15 -3.52 -4.49
CA THR A 459 -10.82 -2.38 -5.13
C THR A 459 -10.03 -1.92 -6.34
N ILE A 460 -10.73 -1.52 -7.40
CA ILE A 460 -10.14 -0.92 -8.60
C ILE A 460 -10.57 0.54 -8.73
N ASP A 461 -9.62 1.41 -9.06
CA ASP A 461 -9.86 2.82 -9.37
C ASP A 461 -9.11 3.20 -10.64
N ILE A 462 -9.59 4.23 -11.34
CA ILE A 462 -8.98 4.72 -12.58
C ILE A 462 -8.87 6.25 -12.55
N LYS A 463 -7.72 6.74 -12.98
CA LYS A 463 -7.44 8.16 -13.20
C LYS A 463 -6.95 8.32 -14.63
N SER A 464 -7.49 9.26 -15.37
CA SER A 464 -7.01 9.53 -16.71
C SER A 464 -7.09 11.01 -17.02
N VAL A 465 -6.06 11.51 -17.70
CA VAL A 465 -5.96 12.89 -18.17
C VAL A 465 -5.79 12.83 -19.68
N ALA A 466 -6.65 13.56 -20.39
CA ALA A 466 -6.64 13.57 -21.84
C ALA A 466 -5.30 14.12 -22.36
N GLY A 467 -4.64 13.37 -23.24
CA GLY A 467 -3.34 13.73 -23.77
C GLY A 467 -2.15 13.40 -22.87
N GLU A 468 -2.33 12.97 -21.62
CA GLU A 468 -1.22 12.55 -20.74
C GLU A 468 -1.21 11.05 -20.44
N GLY A 469 -2.38 10.41 -20.47
CA GLY A 469 -2.50 8.95 -20.36
C GLY A 469 -3.57 8.50 -19.36
N ALA A 470 -3.47 7.25 -18.95
CA ALA A 470 -4.36 6.65 -17.94
C ALA A 470 -3.56 5.85 -16.91
N SER A 471 -4.07 5.80 -15.69
CA SER A 471 -3.55 5.02 -14.58
C SER A 471 -4.68 4.26 -13.90
N VAL A 472 -4.55 2.95 -13.84
CA VAL A 472 -5.46 2.04 -13.14
C VAL A 472 -4.77 1.56 -11.88
N THR A 473 -5.41 1.76 -10.72
CA THR A 473 -4.89 1.33 -9.42
C THR A 473 -5.78 0.24 -8.85
N ILE A 474 -5.17 -0.88 -8.48
CA ILE A 474 -5.81 -2.00 -7.80
C ILE A 474 -5.26 -2.06 -6.38
N LYS A 475 -6.14 -2.15 -5.39
CA LYS A 475 -5.78 -2.35 -3.99
C LYS A 475 -6.29 -3.71 -3.55
N ILE A 476 -5.40 -4.57 -3.06
CA ILE A 476 -5.73 -5.93 -2.62
C ILE A 476 -5.32 -6.06 -1.15
N PRO A 477 -6.18 -6.54 -0.24
CA PRO A 477 -5.79 -6.77 1.15
C PRO A 477 -4.72 -7.88 1.26
N LEU A 478 -3.76 -7.71 2.17
CA LEU A 478 -2.65 -8.66 2.38
C LEU A 478 -3.09 -9.94 3.13
N THR A 479 -4.22 -9.89 3.84
CA THR A 479 -4.71 -11.00 4.68
C THR A 479 -5.73 -11.86 3.95
N LEU A 480 -5.76 -13.17 4.27
CA LEU A 480 -6.99 -13.95 4.09
C LEU A 480 -8.11 -13.20 4.80
N ALA A 481 -9.28 -13.14 4.17
CA ALA A 481 -10.36 -12.18 4.43
C ALA A 481 -10.87 -12.14 5.90
N ILE A 482 -10.04 -11.67 6.82
CA ILE A 482 -10.40 -11.35 8.20
C ILE A 482 -10.76 -9.89 8.21
N VAL A 483 -12.01 -9.62 8.57
CA VAL A 483 -12.57 -8.26 8.59
C VAL A 483 -13.05 -8.00 10.01
N SER A 484 -12.73 -6.83 10.56
CA SER A 484 -13.38 -6.38 11.79
C SER A 484 -14.82 -5.97 11.47
N ALA A 485 -15.80 -6.59 12.12
CA ALA A 485 -17.20 -6.32 11.89
C ALA A 485 -17.94 -6.04 13.20
N LEU A 486 -18.91 -5.12 13.12
CA LEU A 486 -19.86 -4.85 14.18
C LEU A 486 -21.00 -5.87 14.10
N ILE A 487 -21.22 -6.60 15.19
CA ILE A 487 -22.34 -7.56 15.28
C ILE A 487 -23.61 -6.81 15.68
N VAL A 488 -24.66 -6.94 14.88
CA VAL A 488 -25.96 -6.27 15.06
C VAL A 488 -27.10 -7.28 15.02
N GLU A 489 -28.24 -6.91 15.61
CA GLU A 489 -29.46 -7.73 15.64
C GLU A 489 -30.57 -7.09 14.80
N ALA A 490 -31.25 -7.89 13.99
CA ALA A 490 -32.47 -7.49 13.32
C ALA A 490 -33.44 -8.67 13.22
N GLY A 491 -34.68 -8.51 13.68
CA GLY A 491 -35.70 -9.56 13.64
C GLY A 491 -35.36 -10.80 14.47
N GLY A 492 -34.51 -10.66 15.50
CA GLY A 492 -34.00 -11.78 16.30
C GLY A 492 -32.79 -12.49 15.70
N ASP A 493 -32.42 -12.19 14.45
CA ASP A 493 -31.24 -12.73 13.78
C ASP A 493 -30.03 -11.79 13.93
N ARG A 494 -28.83 -12.37 13.97
CA ARG A 494 -27.56 -11.63 14.03
C ARG A 494 -26.96 -11.43 12.64
N PHE A 495 -26.43 -10.24 12.41
CA PHE A 495 -25.73 -9.85 11.18
C PHE A 495 -24.41 -9.16 11.51
N ALA A 496 -23.46 -9.19 10.58
CA ALA A 496 -22.19 -8.49 10.69
C ALA A 496 -22.16 -7.30 9.73
N ILE A 497 -21.80 -6.12 10.20
CA ILE A 497 -21.56 -4.93 9.36
C ILE A 497 -20.06 -4.61 9.41
N PRO A 498 -19.34 -4.54 8.27
CA PRO A 498 -17.92 -4.20 8.27
C PRO A 498 -17.64 -2.89 9.00
N GLN A 499 -16.76 -2.93 10.02
CA GLN A 499 -16.50 -1.77 10.89
C GLN A 499 -15.98 -0.56 10.10
N LEU A 500 -15.20 -0.81 9.05
CA LEU A 500 -14.67 0.24 8.17
C LEU A 500 -15.77 1.10 7.53
N SER A 501 -16.97 0.55 7.35
CA SER A 501 -18.11 1.28 6.80
C SER A 501 -18.91 2.05 7.85
N VAL A 502 -18.68 1.79 9.15
CA VAL A 502 -19.42 2.38 10.26
C VAL A 502 -18.73 3.67 10.70
N VAL A 503 -19.42 4.80 10.57
CA VAL A 503 -18.94 6.12 11.01
C VAL A 503 -19.21 6.32 12.49
N GLU A 504 -20.45 6.10 12.92
CA GLU A 504 -20.86 6.24 14.32
C GLU A 504 -22.13 5.42 14.62
N LEU A 505 -22.38 5.21 15.91
CA LEU A 505 -23.58 4.54 16.41
C LEU A 505 -24.45 5.55 17.15
N VAL A 506 -25.67 5.74 16.68
CA VAL A 506 -26.63 6.67 17.27
C VAL A 506 -27.78 5.89 17.89
N ARG A 507 -28.13 6.20 19.13
CA ARG A 507 -29.31 5.63 19.77
C ARG A 507 -30.49 6.56 19.61
N ALA A 508 -31.50 6.13 18.85
CA ALA A 508 -32.77 6.85 18.76
C ALA A 508 -33.63 6.55 19.98
N ARG A 509 -34.16 7.60 20.61
CA ARG A 509 -35.20 7.52 21.65
C ARG A 509 -36.28 8.55 21.32
N ALA A 510 -37.54 8.24 21.63
CA ALA A 510 -38.66 9.16 21.42
C ALA A 510 -38.49 10.55 22.08
N ASN A 511 -37.72 10.62 23.18
CA ASN A 511 -37.48 11.85 23.97
C ASN A 511 -36.03 12.38 23.87
N SER A 512 -35.24 11.99 22.87
CA SER A 512 -33.88 12.54 22.66
C SER A 512 -33.82 13.52 21.49
N GLU A 513 -32.73 14.29 21.39
CA GLU A 513 -32.46 15.18 20.24
C GLU A 513 -32.39 14.40 18.90
N HIS A 514 -32.13 13.10 18.96
CA HIS A 514 -32.00 12.20 17.82
C HIS A 514 -33.32 11.48 17.51
N ARG A 515 -34.35 12.26 17.16
CA ARG A 515 -35.66 11.74 16.76
C ARG A 515 -35.66 11.35 15.28
N ILE A 516 -36.26 10.19 14.98
CA ILE A 516 -36.55 9.78 13.61
C ILE A 516 -37.73 10.60 13.09
N GLU A 517 -37.47 11.42 12.07
CA GLU A 517 -38.49 12.18 11.35
C GLU A 517 -38.89 11.42 10.09
N ARG A 518 -40.07 11.69 9.55
CA ARG A 518 -40.51 11.14 8.26
C ARG A 518 -40.72 12.28 7.27
N ILE A 519 -40.04 12.21 6.15
CA ILE A 519 -40.27 13.10 5.01
C ILE A 519 -40.86 12.24 3.90
N LYS A 520 -42.15 12.46 3.60
CA LYS A 520 -42.95 11.56 2.75
C LYS A 520 -42.92 10.12 3.30
N ASP A 521 -42.49 9.15 2.51
CA ASP A 521 -42.38 7.74 2.89
C ASP A 521 -41.01 7.35 3.46
N THR A 522 -40.03 8.27 3.45
CA THR A 522 -38.65 8.00 3.88
C THR A 522 -38.45 8.41 5.33
N ALA A 523 -37.98 7.49 6.16
CA ALA A 523 -37.51 7.79 7.51
C ALA A 523 -36.15 8.50 7.42
N VAL A 524 -35.98 9.59 8.13
CA VAL A 524 -34.74 10.37 8.19
C VAL A 524 -34.38 10.69 9.62
N LEU A 525 -33.10 10.72 9.95
CA LEU A 525 -32.58 11.22 11.21
C LEU A 525 -31.94 12.57 10.96
N ARG A 526 -32.27 13.58 11.76
CA ARG A 526 -31.50 14.82 11.78
C ARG A 526 -30.28 14.62 12.67
N LEU A 527 -29.11 14.50 12.05
CA LEU A 527 -27.84 14.33 12.73
C LEU A 527 -26.94 15.53 12.40
N ARG A 528 -26.62 16.35 13.40
CA ARG A 528 -25.79 17.56 13.25
C ARG A 528 -26.27 18.49 12.12
N ASN A 529 -27.58 18.79 12.11
CA ASN A 529 -28.25 19.59 11.07
C ASN A 529 -28.21 19.04 9.64
N LYS A 530 -27.75 17.79 9.43
CA LYS A 530 -27.88 17.07 8.16
C LYS A 530 -29.00 16.04 8.25
N LEU A 531 -29.76 15.89 7.17
CA LEU A 531 -30.78 14.84 7.05
C LEU A 531 -30.10 13.55 6.59
N LEU A 532 -30.07 12.56 7.48
CA LEU A 532 -29.54 11.24 7.23
C LEU A 532 -30.68 10.29 6.87
N PRO A 533 -30.75 9.73 5.65
CA PRO A 533 -31.77 8.75 5.29
C PRO A 533 -31.60 7.47 6.12
N LEU A 534 -32.70 6.93 6.63
CA LEU A 534 -32.72 5.73 7.45
C LEU A 534 -33.40 4.56 6.74
N ILE A 535 -32.87 3.36 6.96
CA ILE A 535 -33.46 2.11 6.50
C ILE A 535 -33.59 1.16 7.69
N HIS A 536 -34.74 0.52 7.83
CA HIS A 536 -34.85 -0.57 8.80
C HIS A 536 -34.33 -1.87 8.18
N LEU A 537 -33.30 -2.45 8.80
CA LEU A 537 -32.67 -3.67 8.30
C LEU A 537 -33.70 -4.81 8.16
N LYS A 538 -34.58 -4.98 9.15
CA LYS A 538 -35.65 -5.98 9.12
C LYS A 538 -36.61 -5.84 7.94
N LYS A 539 -36.96 -4.60 7.57
CA LYS A 539 -37.85 -4.33 6.41
C LYS A 539 -37.12 -4.57 5.10
N LEU A 540 -35.84 -4.21 5.04
CA LEU A 540 -35.00 -4.43 3.86
C LEU A 540 -34.85 -5.92 3.57
N LEU A 541 -34.62 -6.72 4.62
CA LEU A 541 -34.46 -8.17 4.53
C LEU A 541 -35.79 -8.94 4.47
N LYS A 542 -36.94 -8.27 4.64
CA LYS A 542 -38.28 -8.87 4.68
C LYS A 542 -38.41 -9.97 5.74
N ILE A 543 -37.79 -9.74 6.89
CA ILE A 543 -37.81 -10.64 8.06
C ILE A 543 -38.76 -10.12 9.15
N ASP A 544 -39.67 -9.22 8.79
CA ASP A 544 -40.70 -8.71 9.70
C ASP A 544 -41.90 -9.65 9.79
N ASP A 545 -42.30 -10.02 11.01
CA ASP A 545 -43.45 -10.91 11.29
C ASP A 545 -44.84 -10.27 11.02
N GLY A 546 -44.90 -9.18 10.25
CA GLY A 546 -46.15 -8.44 9.98
C GLY A 546 -46.77 -7.75 11.21
N ALA A 547 -46.13 -7.82 12.39
CA ALA A 547 -46.53 -7.06 13.55
C ALA A 547 -46.12 -5.58 13.37
N THR A 548 -47.09 -4.73 13.05
CA THR A 548 -46.98 -3.28 13.22
C THR A 548 -46.95 -2.94 14.72
N THR A 549 -45.88 -3.32 15.41
CA THR A 549 -45.63 -2.84 16.76
C THR A 549 -44.87 -1.51 16.70
N THR A 550 -45.34 -0.62 17.56
CA THR A 550 -45.00 0.78 17.82
C THR A 550 -43.54 1.05 18.22
N ASP A 551 -42.62 0.11 18.01
CA ASP A 551 -41.19 0.23 18.34
C ASP A 551 -40.38 0.97 17.26
N ALA A 552 -41.04 1.77 16.41
CA ALA A 552 -40.36 2.59 15.41
C ALA A 552 -39.52 3.73 16.03
N GLU A 553 -39.66 3.98 17.35
CA GLU A 553 -39.05 5.13 18.03
C GLU A 553 -37.85 4.77 18.93
N ASN A 554 -37.59 3.49 19.17
CA ASN A 554 -36.49 3.01 19.98
C ASN A 554 -35.68 1.97 19.20
N GLY A 555 -34.49 2.34 18.76
CA GLY A 555 -33.60 1.46 18.01
C GLY A 555 -32.19 2.02 17.96
N PHE A 556 -31.25 1.17 17.56
CA PHE A 556 -29.89 1.61 17.27
C PHE A 556 -29.78 1.94 15.79
N ILE A 557 -29.12 3.05 15.48
CA ILE A 557 -28.87 3.50 14.13
C ILE A 557 -27.37 3.39 13.89
N VAL A 558 -27.00 2.49 12.99
CA VAL A 558 -25.63 2.37 12.50
C VAL A 558 -25.46 3.35 11.36
N VAL A 559 -24.71 4.43 11.56
CA VAL A 559 -24.43 5.40 10.51
C VAL A 559 -23.32 4.82 9.64
N THR A 560 -23.64 4.54 8.39
CA THR A 560 -22.71 3.95 7.43
C THR A 560 -22.36 4.92 6.32
N GLN A 561 -21.10 4.93 5.90
CA GLN A 561 -20.61 5.71 4.77
C GLN A 561 -20.05 4.80 3.69
N VAL A 562 -20.50 5.06 2.45
CA VAL A 562 -20.09 4.34 1.25
C VAL A 562 -19.78 5.36 0.17
N GLY A 563 -18.49 5.54 -0.14
CA GLY A 563 -18.04 6.61 -1.04
C GLY A 563 -18.49 7.98 -0.52
N SER A 564 -19.27 8.70 -1.33
CA SER A 564 -19.87 10.00 -0.97
C SER A 564 -21.24 9.90 -0.30
N GLN A 565 -21.84 8.70 -0.25
CA GLN A 565 -23.18 8.51 0.31
C GLN A 565 -23.08 8.15 1.80
N THR A 566 -23.92 8.77 2.62
CA THR A 566 -24.05 8.47 4.05
C THR A 566 -25.52 8.18 4.36
N PHE A 567 -25.78 7.06 5.03
CA PHE A 567 -27.12 6.63 5.42
C PHE A 567 -27.09 5.88 6.74
N GLY A 568 -28.22 5.79 7.42
CA GLY A 568 -28.37 5.06 8.67
C GLY A 568 -29.09 3.73 8.48
N ILE A 569 -28.55 2.67 9.08
CA ILE A 569 -29.19 1.36 9.17
C ILE A 569 -29.78 1.22 10.58
N VAL A 570 -31.11 1.17 10.67
CA VAL A 570 -31.84 0.93 11.92
C VAL A 570 -31.85 -0.56 12.19
N VAL A 571 -31.30 -0.92 13.35
CA VAL A 571 -31.19 -2.29 13.87
C VAL A 571 -31.84 -2.37 15.25
N ASP A 572 -32.29 -3.56 15.63
CA ASP A 572 -32.99 -3.77 16.90
C ASP A 572 -31.98 -3.79 18.07
N GLY A 573 -30.77 -4.29 17.83
CA GLY A 573 -29.68 -4.35 18.81
C GLY A 573 -28.30 -4.16 18.20
N VAL A 574 -27.35 -3.66 18.99
CA VAL A 574 -25.93 -3.62 18.64
C VAL A 574 -25.17 -4.33 19.75
N PHE A 575 -24.31 -5.26 19.37
CA PHE A 575 -23.45 -6.00 20.28
C PHE A 575 -22.05 -5.38 20.30
N HIS A 576 -21.03 -6.18 20.03
CA HIS A 576 -19.63 -5.80 20.06
C HIS A 576 -19.01 -5.97 18.67
N THR A 577 -17.77 -5.49 18.52
CA THR A 577 -16.95 -5.72 17.34
C THR A 577 -16.18 -7.02 17.48
N GLU A 578 -16.14 -7.80 16.41
CA GLU A 578 -15.43 -9.08 16.34
C GLU A 578 -14.64 -9.19 15.03
N GLU A 579 -13.46 -9.80 15.09
CA GLU A 579 -12.70 -10.16 13.90
C GLU A 579 -13.27 -11.44 13.30
N ILE A 580 -13.87 -11.32 12.11
CA ILE A 580 -14.58 -12.41 11.47
C ILE A 580 -13.84 -12.89 10.23
N VAL A 581 -13.80 -14.20 10.01
CA VAL A 581 -13.28 -14.79 8.77
C VAL A 581 -14.41 -14.79 7.74
N VAL A 582 -14.26 -14.00 6.68
CA VAL A 582 -15.22 -13.88 5.59
C VAL A 582 -15.08 -15.08 4.66
N LYS A 583 -16.16 -15.84 4.55
CA LYS A 583 -16.32 -16.90 3.57
C LYS A 583 -17.17 -16.38 2.40
N PRO A 584 -16.70 -16.53 1.14
CA PRO A 584 -17.45 -16.04 -0.01
C PRO A 584 -18.79 -16.76 -0.14
N MET A 585 -19.78 -16.03 -0.68
CA MET A 585 -21.10 -16.58 -0.99
C MET A 585 -21.01 -17.70 -2.04
N SER A 586 -21.80 -18.75 -1.83
CA SER A 586 -21.98 -19.80 -2.84
C SER A 586 -22.51 -19.20 -4.14
N THR A 587 -22.16 -19.78 -5.29
CA THR A 587 -22.58 -19.30 -6.61
C THR A 587 -24.10 -19.18 -6.76
N LYS A 588 -24.87 -19.96 -6.00
CA LYS A 588 -26.34 -19.89 -5.96
C LYS A 588 -26.88 -18.66 -5.24
N LEU A 589 -26.14 -18.09 -4.29
CA LEU A 589 -26.55 -16.95 -3.46
C LEU A 589 -25.91 -15.63 -3.89
N ARG A 590 -24.95 -15.65 -4.82
CA ARG A 590 -24.24 -14.44 -5.32
C ARG A 590 -25.13 -13.37 -5.94
N HIS A 591 -26.36 -13.70 -6.34
CA HIS A 591 -27.32 -12.73 -6.88
C HIS A 591 -27.97 -11.84 -5.80
N ILE A 592 -27.72 -12.12 -4.52
CA ILE A 592 -28.24 -11.33 -3.40
C ILE A 592 -27.19 -10.27 -3.04
N ASP A 593 -27.31 -9.10 -3.68
CA ASP A 593 -26.34 -8.01 -3.57
C ASP A 593 -26.24 -7.39 -2.16
N MET A 594 -27.16 -7.72 -1.23
CA MET A 594 -27.18 -7.17 0.13
C MET A 594 -26.11 -7.75 1.06
N PHE A 595 -25.44 -8.83 0.65
CA PHE A 595 -24.45 -9.52 1.47
C PHE A 595 -23.12 -9.69 0.74
N SER A 596 -22.01 -9.39 1.42
CA SER A 596 -20.65 -9.59 0.90
C SER A 596 -20.12 -11.00 1.16
N GLY A 597 -20.69 -11.71 2.14
CA GLY A 597 -20.23 -13.04 2.53
C GLY A 597 -21.00 -13.60 3.73
N ASN A 598 -20.50 -14.72 4.24
CA ASN A 598 -20.93 -15.28 5.53
C ASN A 598 -19.72 -15.47 6.45
N THR A 599 -19.99 -15.63 7.73
CA THR A 599 -18.98 -16.02 8.71
C THR A 599 -19.59 -16.93 9.79
N ILE A 600 -18.73 -17.52 10.60
CA ILE A 600 -19.09 -18.36 11.73
C ILE A 600 -18.61 -17.65 13.00
N LEU A 601 -19.53 -17.33 13.91
CA LEU A 601 -19.22 -16.68 15.18
C LEU A 601 -18.61 -17.64 16.21
N GLY A 602 -18.10 -17.08 17.31
CA GLY A 602 -17.56 -17.82 18.44
C GLY A 602 -18.49 -18.91 19.01
N ASP A 603 -19.81 -18.70 18.95
CA ASP A 603 -20.83 -19.65 19.38
C ASP A 603 -21.22 -20.71 18.33
N GLY A 604 -20.56 -20.69 17.16
CA GLY A 604 -20.84 -21.58 16.04
C GLY A 604 -22.02 -21.13 15.17
N ALA A 605 -22.69 -20.02 15.49
CA ALA A 605 -23.76 -19.48 14.66
C ALA A 605 -23.21 -18.98 13.32
N VAL A 606 -23.90 -19.31 12.23
CA VAL A 606 -23.60 -18.78 10.90
C VAL A 606 -24.36 -17.48 10.73
N ILE A 607 -23.64 -16.38 10.49
CA ILE A 607 -24.23 -15.07 10.27
C ILE A 607 -23.84 -14.52 8.90
N MET A 608 -24.70 -13.65 8.36
CA MET A 608 -24.46 -13.00 7.08
C MET A 608 -23.74 -11.66 7.29
N ILE A 609 -22.81 -11.34 6.40
CA ILE A 609 -22.09 -10.08 6.39
C ILE A 609 -22.79 -9.14 5.43
N ILE A 610 -23.33 -8.05 5.95
CA ILE A 610 -23.99 -7.00 5.19
C ILE A 610 -22.98 -6.32 4.27
N ASP A 611 -23.38 -6.10 3.01
CA ASP A 611 -22.65 -5.21 2.10
C ASP A 611 -23.30 -3.80 2.09
N PRO A 612 -22.64 -2.79 2.69
CA PRO A 612 -23.12 -1.42 2.64
C PRO A 612 -23.32 -0.89 1.21
N ASN A 613 -22.53 -1.33 0.23
CA ASN A 613 -22.69 -0.93 -1.16
C ASN A 613 -23.99 -1.47 -1.76
N GLY A 614 -24.30 -2.75 -1.50
CA GLY A 614 -25.57 -3.37 -1.85
C GLY A 614 -26.77 -2.63 -1.28
N ILE A 615 -26.70 -2.24 0.00
CA ILE A 615 -27.75 -1.45 0.65
C ILE A 615 -27.88 -0.06 0.01
N ALA A 616 -26.77 0.62 -0.27
CA ALA A 616 -26.77 1.93 -0.93
C ALA A 616 -27.39 1.88 -2.34
N LYS A 617 -27.17 0.81 -3.11
CA LYS A 617 -27.83 0.61 -4.40
C LYS A 617 -29.35 0.44 -4.26
N ALA A 618 -29.80 -0.34 -3.26
CA ALA A 618 -31.22 -0.52 -2.98
C ALA A 618 -31.92 0.79 -2.57
N LEU A 619 -31.20 1.68 -1.85
CA LEU A 619 -31.63 3.05 -1.55
C LEU A 619 -31.79 3.89 -2.82
N GLY A 620 -30.77 3.90 -3.69
CA GLY A 620 -30.75 4.72 -4.91
C GLY A 620 -31.92 4.41 -5.85
N ALA A 621 -32.34 3.15 -5.95
CA ALA A 621 -33.48 2.72 -6.77
C ALA A 621 -34.86 3.16 -6.21
N SER A 622 -34.96 3.44 -4.90
CA SER A 622 -36.22 3.80 -4.23
C SER A 622 -36.33 5.29 -3.87
N GLY A 623 -35.27 6.08 -4.06
CA GLY A 623 -35.07 7.37 -3.39
C GLY A 623 -34.79 8.57 -4.29
N SER A 624 -35.03 8.49 -5.60
CA SER A 624 -34.78 9.59 -6.57
C SER A 624 -35.54 10.89 -6.29
N SER A 625 -36.39 10.96 -5.27
CA SER A 625 -37.11 12.18 -4.87
C SER A 625 -36.63 12.86 -3.57
N ALA A 626 -35.64 12.27 -2.88
CA ALA A 626 -35.08 12.84 -1.65
C ALA A 626 -33.71 13.51 -1.86
N HIS A 627 -32.95 13.08 -2.88
CA HIS A 627 -31.64 13.64 -3.20
C HIS A 627 -31.72 15.06 -3.80
N ASP A 628 -32.75 15.32 -4.63
CA ASP A 628 -32.96 16.63 -5.26
C ASP A 628 -33.33 17.72 -4.25
N MET A 629 -34.02 17.39 -3.15
CA MET A 629 -34.39 18.37 -2.12
C MET A 629 -33.22 18.75 -1.20
N ALA A 630 -32.20 17.87 -1.07
CA ALA A 630 -31.01 18.13 -0.27
C ALA A 630 -29.99 19.01 -1.01
N GLU A 631 -29.89 18.87 -2.34
CA GLU A 631 -29.01 19.71 -3.17
C GLU A 631 -29.56 21.13 -3.32
N ASP A 632 -30.87 21.31 -3.51
CA ASP A 632 -31.48 22.65 -3.62
C ASP A 632 -31.39 23.46 -2.30
N SER A 633 -31.45 22.78 -1.15
CA SER A 633 -31.27 23.43 0.15
C SER A 633 -29.80 23.71 0.48
N ALA A 634 -28.86 22.92 -0.05
CA ALA A 634 -27.43 23.12 0.14
C ALA A 634 -26.89 24.26 -0.75
N ALA A 635 -27.41 24.40 -1.97
CA ALA A 635 -27.06 25.48 -2.88
C ALA A 635 -27.54 26.86 -2.37
N ALA A 636 -28.67 26.92 -1.66
CA ALA A 636 -29.18 28.16 -1.07
C ALA A 636 -28.42 28.62 0.19
N HIS A 637 -27.59 27.77 0.81
CA HIS A 637 -26.84 28.08 2.03
C HIS A 637 -25.33 28.20 1.82
N ALA A 638 -24.84 28.04 0.60
CA ALA A 638 -23.42 28.22 0.25
C ALA A 638 -22.95 29.68 0.19
N SER A 639 -23.81 30.66 0.50
CA SER A 639 -23.48 32.10 0.43
C SER A 639 -23.23 32.80 1.77
N SER A 640 -23.12 32.07 2.88
CA SER A 640 -22.62 32.64 4.14
C SER A 640 -21.68 31.67 4.86
N GLY A 641 -20.38 31.92 4.73
CA GLY A 641 -19.35 31.15 5.41
C GLY A 641 -19.40 31.32 6.92
N GLU A 642 -19.24 30.21 7.64
CA GLU A 642 -18.59 30.06 8.95
C GLU A 642 -18.70 28.59 9.40
N GLN A 643 -17.57 27.88 9.47
CA GLN A 643 -17.51 26.49 9.93
C GLN A 643 -17.79 26.39 11.44
N LEU A 644 -18.63 25.44 11.85
CA LEU A 644 -18.89 25.10 13.25
C LEU A 644 -17.70 24.30 13.82
N THR A 645 -17.35 24.53 15.09
CA THR A 645 -16.26 23.81 15.80
C THR A 645 -16.85 23.00 16.95
N SER A 646 -16.49 21.73 17.06
CA SER A 646 -16.88 20.89 18.21
C SER A 646 -16.07 21.28 19.44
N LEU A 647 -16.75 21.69 20.51
CA LEU A 647 -16.21 22.18 21.77
C LEU A 647 -16.68 21.25 22.89
N LEU A 648 -15.77 20.83 23.75
CA LEU A 648 -16.10 20.17 25.01
C LEU A 648 -16.28 21.24 26.08
N VAL A 649 -17.43 21.24 26.74
CA VAL A 649 -17.79 22.14 27.84
C VAL A 649 -17.69 21.39 29.17
N PHE A 650 -17.01 22.00 30.16
CA PHE A 650 -16.74 21.41 31.47
C PHE A 650 -16.72 22.48 32.56
N ARG A 651 -16.72 22.09 33.84
CA ARG A 651 -16.43 23.00 34.97
C ARG A 651 -15.08 22.68 35.57
N ALA A 652 -14.37 23.74 35.95
CA ALA A 652 -13.09 23.61 36.65
C ALA A 652 -12.86 24.87 37.51
N GLY A 653 -12.79 24.69 38.83
CA GLY A 653 -12.37 25.67 39.84
C GLY A 653 -13.33 26.85 40.03
N SER A 654 -14.43 26.87 39.29
CA SER A 654 -15.41 27.95 39.28
C SER A 654 -16.76 27.45 38.80
N SER A 655 -17.82 28.16 39.13
CA SER A 655 -19.18 27.89 38.64
C SER A 655 -19.42 28.33 37.19
N GLN A 656 -18.48 29.01 36.54
CA GLN A 656 -18.59 29.36 35.13
C GLN A 656 -18.17 28.17 34.24
N PRO A 657 -18.92 27.88 33.17
CA PRO A 657 -18.53 26.83 32.23
C PRO A 657 -17.26 27.24 31.49
N LYS A 658 -16.42 26.25 31.24
CA LYS A 658 -15.18 26.34 30.48
C LYS A 658 -15.28 25.46 29.24
N ALA A 659 -14.60 25.82 28.16
CA ALA A 659 -14.63 25.07 26.92
C ALA A 659 -13.24 24.86 26.33
N VAL A 660 -13.05 23.72 25.67
CA VAL A 660 -11.86 23.39 24.89
C VAL A 660 -12.27 22.73 23.58
N PRO A 661 -11.62 23.03 22.43
CA PRO A 661 -11.86 22.30 21.20
C PRO A 661 -11.66 20.80 21.38
N LEU A 662 -12.67 20.01 21.00
CA LEU A 662 -12.66 18.56 21.21
C LEU A 662 -11.49 17.90 20.49
N GLY A 663 -11.07 18.43 19.33
CA GLY A 663 -9.92 17.93 18.58
C GLY A 663 -8.56 18.06 19.30
N LEU A 664 -8.47 18.86 20.37
CA LEU A 664 -7.28 18.93 21.22
C LEU A 664 -7.28 17.88 22.33
N VAL A 665 -8.46 17.33 22.66
CA VAL A 665 -8.61 16.31 23.70
C VAL A 665 -8.43 14.95 23.06
N THR A 666 -7.37 14.24 23.45
CA THR A 666 -7.14 12.88 22.93
C THR A 666 -8.04 11.86 23.61
N ARG A 667 -8.40 12.11 24.88
CA ARG A 667 -9.34 11.26 25.63
C ARG A 667 -9.97 11.96 26.82
N LEU A 668 -11.15 11.49 27.21
CA LEU A 668 -11.80 11.77 28.49
C LEU A 668 -11.63 10.53 29.38
N GLU A 669 -11.08 10.71 30.58
CA GLU A 669 -10.85 9.62 31.52
C GLU A 669 -11.50 9.94 32.87
N GLU A 670 -12.10 8.93 33.50
CA GLU A 670 -12.54 9.00 34.89
C GLU A 670 -11.64 8.10 35.72
N ILE A 671 -10.75 8.71 36.51
CA ILE A 671 -9.74 7.99 37.26
C ILE A 671 -10.18 7.88 38.72
N ALA A 672 -10.20 6.67 39.25
CA ALA A 672 -10.47 6.45 40.67
C ALA A 672 -9.42 7.17 41.53
N THR A 673 -9.86 7.91 42.55
CA THR A 673 -9.01 8.82 43.32
C THR A 673 -7.88 8.10 44.07
N ASP A 674 -8.02 6.79 44.32
CA ASP A 674 -7.01 5.92 44.91
C ASP A 674 -5.83 5.59 43.98
N LYS A 675 -5.99 5.78 42.66
CA LYS A 675 -4.93 5.61 41.65
C LYS A 675 -4.12 6.87 41.40
N ILE A 676 -4.51 7.99 42.01
CA ILE A 676 -3.80 9.27 41.88
C ILE A 676 -2.77 9.37 43.00
N GLU A 677 -1.50 9.38 42.63
CA GLU A 677 -0.37 9.44 43.56
C GLU A 677 0.27 10.83 43.56
N LEU A 678 0.71 11.30 44.73
CA LEU A 678 1.45 12.56 44.85
C LEU A 678 2.96 12.27 44.90
N SER A 679 3.70 12.68 43.87
CA SER A 679 5.15 12.49 43.76
C SER A 679 5.84 13.79 43.37
N ASN A 680 6.90 14.18 44.10
CA ASN A 680 7.64 15.44 43.89
C ASN A 680 6.75 16.70 43.84
N GLY A 681 5.68 16.73 44.64
CA GLY A 681 4.74 17.86 44.68
C GLY A 681 3.81 17.94 43.46
N ARG A 682 3.72 16.88 42.65
CA ARG A 682 2.82 16.79 41.49
C ARG A 682 1.94 15.56 41.61
N TYR A 683 0.68 15.69 41.23
CA TYR A 683 -0.21 14.55 41.10
C TYR A 683 0.14 13.78 39.84
N MET A 684 0.15 12.46 39.92
CA MET A 684 0.50 11.55 38.84
C MET A 684 -0.45 10.35 38.86
N VAL A 685 -0.64 9.73 37.70
CA VAL A 685 -1.35 8.47 37.57
C VAL A 685 -0.58 7.55 36.64
N GLN A 686 -0.56 6.25 36.94
CA GLN A 686 -0.04 5.25 36.02
C GLN A 686 -1.06 5.02 34.88
N TYR A 687 -0.68 5.40 33.67
CA TYR A 687 -1.53 5.32 32.47
C TYR A 687 -0.76 4.63 31.34
N ARG A 688 -1.27 3.47 30.87
CA ARG A 688 -0.68 2.66 29.78
C ARG A 688 0.83 2.43 29.93
N GLU A 689 1.24 1.91 31.08
CA GLU A 689 2.63 1.59 31.43
C GLU A 689 3.58 2.80 31.55
N GLN A 690 3.06 4.04 31.49
CA GLN A 690 3.80 5.27 31.68
C GLN A 690 3.19 6.12 32.81
N LEU A 691 3.97 7.01 33.40
CA LEU A 691 3.47 7.97 34.39
C LEU A 691 2.94 9.21 33.68
N MET A 692 1.66 9.51 33.88
CA MET A 692 1.02 10.71 33.35
C MET A 692 0.90 11.76 34.48
N PRO A 693 1.52 12.94 34.34
CA PRO A 693 1.33 14.04 35.28
C PRO A 693 -0.09 14.62 35.16
N LEU A 694 -0.67 14.95 36.30
CA LEU A 694 -1.94 15.65 36.42
C LEU A 694 -1.71 17.11 36.78
N VAL A 695 -2.29 18.01 36.00
CA VAL A 695 -2.22 19.47 36.17
C VAL A 695 -3.57 19.96 36.66
N GLN A 696 -3.55 20.86 37.64
CA GLN A 696 -4.73 21.49 38.21
C GLN A 696 -4.87 22.91 37.66
N MET A 697 -6.11 23.33 37.41
CA MET A 697 -6.42 24.74 37.17
C MET A 697 -6.53 25.48 38.51
N ALA A 698 -6.40 26.81 38.49
CA ALA A 698 -6.60 27.62 39.67
C ALA A 698 -8.01 27.39 40.26
N GLY A 699 -8.06 26.99 41.54
CA GLY A 699 -9.31 26.67 42.25
C GLY A 699 -9.82 25.25 42.09
N VAL A 700 -9.16 24.40 41.30
CA VAL A 700 -9.49 22.96 41.19
C VAL A 700 -8.69 22.17 42.22
N GLU A 701 -9.39 21.41 43.06
CA GLU A 701 -8.77 20.42 43.95
C GLU A 701 -9.01 19.00 43.41
N VAL A 702 -8.03 18.11 43.57
CA VAL A 702 -8.23 16.69 43.25
C VAL A 702 -9.18 16.09 44.28
N GLN A 703 -10.23 15.42 43.81
CA GLN A 703 -11.21 14.75 44.65
C GLN A 703 -10.53 13.72 45.56
N THR A 704 -11.01 13.64 46.80
CA THR A 704 -10.48 12.73 47.82
C THR A 704 -11.20 11.38 47.87
N GLN A 705 -12.38 11.28 47.24
CA GLN A 705 -13.19 10.06 47.18
C GLN A 705 -13.95 10.02 45.84
N GLY A 706 -14.09 8.83 45.25
CA GLY A 706 -14.86 8.61 44.02
C GLY A 706 -13.99 8.56 42.76
N THR A 707 -14.46 9.18 41.68
CA THR A 707 -13.77 9.26 40.39
C THR A 707 -13.50 10.71 40.02
N GLN A 708 -12.28 10.98 39.60
CA GLN A 708 -11.83 12.29 39.14
C GLN A 708 -11.92 12.33 37.60
N PRO A 709 -12.77 13.19 37.01
CA PRO A 709 -12.75 13.40 35.56
C PRO A 709 -11.48 14.17 35.16
N ILE A 710 -10.83 13.68 34.11
CA ILE A 710 -9.54 14.16 33.61
C ILE A 710 -9.60 14.27 32.09
N LEU A 711 -9.20 15.44 31.60
CA LEU A 711 -8.99 15.71 30.17
C LEU A 711 -7.57 15.28 29.80
N VAL A 712 -7.44 14.27 28.96
CA VAL A 712 -6.14 13.80 28.50
C VAL A 712 -5.75 14.53 27.22
N PHE A 713 -4.57 15.13 27.26
CA PHE A 713 -3.87 15.70 26.12
C PHE A 713 -2.64 14.86 25.85
N ALA A 714 -2.37 14.52 24.58
CA ALA A 714 -1.17 13.77 24.22
C ALA A 714 -0.50 14.39 22.98
N ASP A 715 0.83 14.43 23.02
CA ASP A 715 1.69 14.89 21.92
C ASP A 715 2.98 14.06 21.95
N ASP A 716 3.34 13.47 20.81
CA ASP A 716 4.60 12.73 20.58
C ASP A 716 5.03 11.78 21.72
N GLY A 717 4.13 10.88 22.12
CA GLY A 717 4.39 9.87 23.15
C GLY A 717 4.39 10.37 24.60
N ARG A 718 4.06 11.65 24.85
CA ARG A 718 3.87 12.21 26.19
C ARG A 718 2.41 12.57 26.41
N SER A 719 1.89 12.24 27.59
CA SER A 719 0.51 12.52 27.98
C SER A 719 0.46 13.41 29.21
N MET A 720 -0.56 14.26 29.30
CA MET A 720 -0.89 15.08 30.46
C MET A 720 -2.38 14.98 30.72
N GLY A 721 -2.76 14.84 31.99
CA GLY A 721 -4.15 14.97 32.41
C GLY A 721 -4.41 16.36 33.00
N LEU A 722 -5.42 17.07 32.50
CA LEU A 722 -5.95 18.26 33.16
C LEU A 722 -7.12 17.84 34.05
N VAL A 723 -7.02 18.15 35.34
CA VAL A 723 -8.04 17.83 36.34
C VAL A 723 -9.19 18.84 36.21
N VAL A 724 -10.42 18.35 36.11
CA VAL A 724 -11.65 19.16 36.01
C VAL A 724 -12.67 18.70 37.06
N ASP A 725 -13.62 19.56 37.42
CA ASP A 725 -14.63 19.21 38.43
C ASP A 725 -15.69 18.26 37.85
N GLU A 726 -16.20 18.60 36.67
CA GLU A 726 -17.20 17.80 35.93
C GLU A 726 -17.14 18.12 34.44
N ILE A 727 -17.48 17.13 33.61
CA ILE A 727 -17.72 17.31 32.17
C ILE A 727 -19.20 17.62 32.00
N ILE A 728 -19.53 18.73 31.33
CA ILE A 728 -20.92 19.15 31.15
C ILE A 728 -21.48 18.54 29.86
N ASP A 729 -20.88 18.84 28.70
CA ASP A 729 -21.41 18.45 27.39
C ASP A 729 -20.39 18.62 26.25
N ILE A 730 -20.66 18.05 25.08
CA ILE A 730 -19.96 18.36 23.82
C ILE A 730 -20.93 19.09 22.89
N VAL A 731 -20.53 20.26 22.40
CA VAL A 731 -21.39 21.16 21.62
C VAL A 731 -20.70 21.58 20.33
N GLU A 732 -21.44 21.66 19.23
CA GLU A 732 -20.94 22.18 17.96
C GLU A 732 -21.41 23.63 17.78
N GLU A 733 -20.53 24.58 18.07
CA GLU A 733 -20.84 26.01 17.97
C GLU A 733 -19.75 26.80 17.25
N ARG A 734 -20.08 28.03 16.89
CA ARG A 734 -19.11 28.96 16.32
C ARG A 734 -18.20 29.45 17.44
N LEU A 735 -16.92 29.08 17.40
CA LEU A 735 -15.94 29.59 18.34
C LEU A 735 -15.55 31.02 17.92
N ASN A 736 -16.38 32.00 18.29
CA ASN A 736 -16.03 33.41 18.18
C ASN A 736 -15.66 33.93 19.57
N ILE A 737 -14.37 34.23 19.76
CA ILE A 737 -13.87 34.74 21.04
C ILE A 737 -14.16 36.23 21.10
N GLU A 738 -15.20 36.60 21.84
CA GLU A 738 -15.72 37.97 21.89
C GLU A 738 -14.84 38.87 22.78
N VAL A 739 -14.20 38.28 23.79
CA VAL A 739 -13.37 39.00 24.76
C VAL A 739 -12.06 38.24 24.95
N ALA A 740 -10.93 38.91 24.69
CA ALA A 740 -9.60 38.35 24.95
C ALA A 740 -9.39 38.16 26.47
N GLY A 741 -8.90 37.00 26.88
CA GLY A 741 -8.67 36.68 28.29
C GLY A 741 -7.55 37.54 28.87
N SER A 742 -7.74 38.05 30.09
CA SER A 742 -6.70 38.75 30.85
C SER A 742 -6.11 37.89 31.98
N GLN A 743 -6.58 36.65 32.13
CA GLN A 743 -6.16 35.69 33.15
C GLN A 743 -5.30 34.58 32.54
N ASP A 744 -4.27 34.16 33.28
CA ASP A 744 -3.38 33.06 32.89
C ASP A 744 -4.18 31.76 32.70
N GLY A 745 -3.98 31.08 31.56
CA GLY A 745 -4.66 29.83 31.21
C GLY A 745 -6.02 29.97 30.52
N ILE A 746 -6.49 31.20 30.27
CA ILE A 746 -7.75 31.47 29.56
C ILE A 746 -7.46 32.25 28.28
N LEU A 747 -7.84 31.67 27.14
CA LEU A 747 -7.64 32.28 25.81
C LEU A 747 -8.64 33.43 25.57
N GLY A 748 -9.85 33.29 26.11
CA GLY A 748 -10.87 34.34 26.11
C GLY A 748 -12.25 33.80 26.49
N SER A 749 -13.29 34.61 26.28
CA SER A 749 -14.69 34.20 26.50
C SER A 749 -15.44 34.13 25.18
N ALA A 750 -16.22 33.08 25.01
CA ALA A 750 -17.13 32.88 23.87
C ALA A 750 -18.55 32.64 24.40
N VAL A 751 -19.55 33.02 23.61
CA VAL A 751 -20.95 32.66 23.91
C VAL A 751 -21.19 31.25 23.38
N ILE A 752 -21.43 30.31 24.29
CA ILE A 752 -21.72 28.90 23.97
C ILE A 752 -23.05 28.54 24.61
N LYS A 753 -24.00 28.02 23.84
CA LYS A 753 -25.39 27.76 24.25
C LYS A 753 -26.08 28.98 24.87
N GLY A 754 -25.74 30.18 24.40
CA GLY A 754 -26.25 31.45 24.95
C GLY A 754 -25.70 31.81 26.34
N GLN A 755 -24.66 31.11 26.81
CA GLN A 755 -23.97 31.37 28.07
C GLN A 755 -22.53 31.81 27.83
N ALA A 756 -22.07 32.78 28.61
CA ALA A 756 -20.66 33.18 28.60
C ALA A 756 -19.80 32.03 29.12
N THR A 757 -18.92 31.51 28.26
CA THR A 757 -18.09 30.34 28.51
C THR A 757 -16.62 30.69 28.27
N GLU A 758 -15.76 30.35 29.23
CA GLU A 758 -14.33 30.63 29.14
C GLU A 758 -13.61 29.58 28.29
N VAL A 759 -12.92 30.00 27.25
CA VAL A 759 -12.14 29.11 26.37
C VAL A 759 -10.74 28.95 26.95
N ILE A 760 -10.34 27.70 27.21
CA ILE A 760 -9.08 27.38 27.87
C ILE A 760 -7.90 27.40 26.90
N ASP A 761 -6.79 28.01 27.33
CA ASP A 761 -5.52 27.95 26.61
C ASP A 761 -4.74 26.68 27.02
N VAL A 762 -4.89 25.61 26.26
CA VAL A 762 -4.16 24.35 26.49
C VAL A 762 -2.64 24.55 26.45
N GLY A 763 -2.15 25.53 25.69
CA GLY A 763 -0.73 25.87 25.60
C GLY A 763 -0.15 26.41 26.92
N HIS A 764 -0.98 26.94 27.81
CA HIS A 764 -0.56 27.36 29.15
C HIS A 764 -0.32 26.18 30.11
N PHE A 765 -1.13 25.11 30.02
CA PHE A 765 -1.07 23.99 30.98
C PHE A 765 -0.03 22.94 30.61
N LEU A 766 0.26 22.76 29.32
CA LEU A 766 1.25 21.79 28.83
C LEU A 766 2.66 21.98 29.43
N PRO A 767 3.22 23.21 29.55
CA PRO A 767 4.51 23.44 30.20
C PRO A 767 4.53 23.14 31.71
N MET A 768 3.38 23.19 32.38
CA MET A 768 3.30 22.90 33.82
C MET A 768 3.54 21.41 34.12
N ALA A 769 3.14 20.53 33.20
CA ALA A 769 3.40 19.09 33.29
C ALA A 769 4.87 18.71 33.05
N PHE A 770 5.58 19.45 32.19
CA PHE A 770 6.96 19.13 31.78
C PHE A 770 7.88 20.36 31.91
N ALA A 771 8.59 20.48 33.04
CA ALA A 771 9.45 21.64 33.33
C ALA A 771 10.60 21.84 32.32
N ASP A 772 10.97 20.80 31.59
CA ASP A 772 12.08 20.82 30.61
C ASP A 772 11.63 21.09 29.17
N TRP A 773 10.33 21.23 28.90
CA TRP A 773 9.82 21.41 27.53
C TRP A 773 10.18 22.79 26.93
N PHE A 774 10.37 23.81 27.77
CA PHE A 774 10.74 25.17 27.34
C PHE A 774 11.91 25.73 28.16
N SER A 775 13.10 25.17 28.00
CA SER A 775 14.32 25.89 28.38
C SER A 775 14.69 26.95 27.32
N ARG A 776 13.93 28.06 27.26
CA ARG A 776 14.45 29.45 27.07
C ARG A 776 13.34 30.48 26.82
N LYS A 777 13.28 31.42 27.77
CA LYS A 777 13.09 32.88 27.65
C LYS A 777 11.83 33.43 26.95
N GLU A 778 10.91 33.88 27.82
CA GLU A 778 10.08 35.09 27.72
C GLU A 778 9.56 35.50 26.33
N MET A 779 8.26 35.30 26.10
CA MET A 779 7.51 36.06 25.10
C MET A 779 6.41 36.87 25.76
N ARG A 780 6.59 38.19 25.74
CA ARG A 780 5.51 39.15 25.92
C ARG A 780 4.73 39.25 24.59
N PRO A 781 3.40 39.42 24.61
CA PRO A 781 2.63 39.67 23.39
C PRO A 781 3.06 41.01 22.79
N SER A 782 3.71 40.99 21.61
CA SER A 782 4.01 42.21 20.86
C SER A 782 2.83 42.55 19.96
N ALA A 783 2.40 43.81 20.01
CA ALA A 783 1.28 44.38 19.28
C ALA A 783 1.55 44.47 17.76
N SER A 784 1.28 43.39 17.02
CA SER A 784 0.61 43.38 15.71
C SER A 784 0.53 41.94 15.21
N ALA A 785 -0.69 41.42 15.05
CA ALA A 785 -0.91 40.06 14.58
C ALA A 785 -0.49 39.94 13.12
N GLN A 786 0.63 39.25 12.88
CA GLN A 786 1.20 38.99 11.56
C GLN A 786 0.30 38.06 10.76
N SER A 787 0.17 38.33 9.47
CA SER A 787 -0.69 37.63 8.52
C SER A 787 0.06 36.53 7.78
N VAL A 788 -0.48 35.31 7.81
CA VAL A 788 0.14 34.11 7.24
C VAL A 788 -0.82 33.51 6.21
N LEU A 789 -0.30 33.22 5.02
CA LEU A 789 -1.00 32.40 4.03
C LEU A 789 -0.51 30.96 4.15
N LEU A 790 -1.40 30.02 4.46
CA LEU A 790 -1.12 28.59 4.49
C LEU A 790 -1.70 27.90 3.26
N VAL A 791 -0.83 27.44 2.38
CA VAL A 791 -1.18 26.72 1.14
C VAL A 791 -0.77 25.26 1.30
N ASP A 792 -1.74 24.37 1.29
CA ASP A 792 -1.50 22.92 1.36
C ASP A 792 -2.70 22.27 0.67
N ASP A 793 -2.54 21.16 -0.04
CA ASP A 793 -3.64 20.49 -0.75
C ASP A 793 -4.50 19.62 0.16
N SER A 794 -3.92 19.17 1.27
CA SER A 794 -4.56 18.37 2.29
C SER A 794 -5.39 19.20 3.26
N ALA A 795 -6.70 18.97 3.24
CA ALA A 795 -7.62 19.55 4.21
C ALA A 795 -7.23 19.20 5.67
N PHE A 796 -6.63 18.02 5.88
CA PHE A 796 -6.14 17.58 7.18
C PHE A 796 -5.01 18.49 7.70
N PHE A 797 -3.97 18.75 6.89
CA PHE A 797 -2.85 19.60 7.31
C PHE A 797 -3.27 21.06 7.52
N ARG A 798 -4.14 21.59 6.65
CA ARG A 798 -4.71 22.94 6.84
C ARG A 798 -5.48 23.05 8.15
N ASN A 799 -6.32 22.06 8.47
CA ASN A 799 -7.11 22.04 9.71
C ASN A 799 -6.25 21.78 10.96
N MET A 800 -5.09 21.16 10.80
CA MET A 800 -4.14 20.93 11.89
C MET A 800 -3.26 22.17 12.17
N LEU A 801 -2.69 22.80 11.14
CA LEU A 801 -1.73 23.90 11.31
C LEU A 801 -2.39 25.25 11.51
N ALA A 802 -3.55 25.52 10.89
CA ALA A 802 -4.21 26.81 11.01
C ALA A 802 -4.60 27.18 12.45
N PRO A 803 -5.14 26.26 13.29
CA PRO A 803 -5.41 26.56 14.70
C PRO A 803 -4.13 26.82 15.50
N VAL A 804 -3.04 26.09 15.24
CA VAL A 804 -1.75 26.26 15.94
C VAL A 804 -1.14 27.63 15.65
N LEU A 805 -1.16 28.04 14.38
CA LEU A 805 -0.68 29.35 13.96
C LEU A 805 -1.55 30.49 14.50
N LYS A 806 -2.88 30.31 14.54
CA LYS A 806 -3.79 31.27 15.17
C LYS A 806 -3.54 31.40 16.67
N ALA A 807 -3.33 30.28 17.37
CA ALA A 807 -2.97 30.26 18.79
C ALA A 807 -1.61 30.92 19.06
N ALA A 808 -0.67 30.82 18.13
CA ALA A 808 0.62 31.52 18.18
C ALA A 808 0.53 33.03 17.86
N GLY A 809 -0.68 33.56 17.62
CA GLY A 809 -0.94 34.99 17.42
C GLY A 809 -0.95 35.46 15.96
N TYR A 810 -0.92 34.55 14.99
CA TYR A 810 -0.95 34.88 13.55
C TYR A 810 -2.37 34.93 12.98
N LYS A 811 -2.63 35.85 12.05
CA LYS A 811 -3.84 35.89 11.22
C LYS A 811 -3.68 34.96 10.03
N VAL A 812 -4.23 33.75 10.12
CA VAL A 812 -4.04 32.71 9.11
C VAL A 812 -5.18 32.70 8.08
N ARG A 813 -4.82 32.79 6.79
CA ARG A 813 -5.71 32.45 5.66
C ARG A 813 -5.23 31.13 5.06
N THR A 814 -6.15 30.23 4.78
CA THR A 814 -5.84 28.94 4.15
C THR A 814 -6.19 28.97 2.66
N ALA A 815 -5.41 28.25 1.85
CA ALA A 815 -5.70 28.00 0.44
C ALA A 815 -5.49 26.51 0.14
N PRO A 816 -6.43 25.85 -0.57
CA PRO A 816 -6.39 24.42 -0.84
C PRO A 816 -5.50 24.02 -2.02
N ASN A 817 -4.93 24.97 -2.76
CA ASN A 817 -4.01 24.71 -3.87
C ASN A 817 -3.20 25.99 -4.19
N ALA A 818 -2.15 25.84 -5.00
CA ALA A 818 -1.28 26.95 -5.39
C ALA A 818 -2.01 28.05 -6.18
N GLN A 819 -3.01 27.71 -7.01
CA GLN A 819 -3.76 28.70 -7.79
C GLN A 819 -4.59 29.63 -6.89
N GLU A 820 -5.31 29.07 -5.91
CA GLU A 820 -6.04 29.85 -4.90
C GLU A 820 -5.08 30.63 -3.98
N GLY A 821 -3.88 30.08 -3.72
CA GLY A 821 -2.80 30.79 -3.04
C GLY A 821 -2.34 32.03 -3.83
N LEU A 822 -2.07 31.90 -5.13
CA LEU A 822 -1.70 33.02 -5.99
C LEU A 822 -2.84 34.04 -6.12
N ALA A 823 -4.08 33.57 -6.25
CA ALA A 823 -5.26 34.44 -6.29
C ALA A 823 -5.42 35.22 -4.98
N ALA A 824 -5.16 34.60 -3.82
CA ALA A 824 -5.17 35.27 -2.54
C ALA A 824 -4.07 36.33 -2.44
N LEU A 825 -2.84 36.03 -2.89
CA LEU A 825 -1.74 37.00 -2.91
C LEU A 825 -2.02 38.18 -3.86
N ARG A 826 -2.61 37.91 -5.03
CA ARG A 826 -2.96 38.93 -6.04
C ARG A 826 -4.22 39.72 -5.71
N SER A 827 -5.00 39.29 -4.71
CA SER A 827 -6.22 40.00 -4.27
C SER A 827 -5.95 41.33 -3.56
N GLY A 828 -4.68 41.68 -3.32
CA GLY A 828 -4.26 42.92 -2.67
C GLY A 828 -4.31 42.89 -1.15
N GLN A 829 -4.64 41.74 -0.55
CA GLN A 829 -4.53 41.53 0.89
C GLN A 829 -3.05 41.36 1.28
N PRO A 830 -2.51 42.13 2.24
CA PRO A 830 -1.13 41.97 2.67
C PRO A 830 -0.97 40.67 3.45
N PHE A 831 0.09 39.92 3.12
CA PHE A 831 0.58 38.77 3.88
C PHE A 831 2.02 39.04 4.29
N ASP A 832 2.40 38.65 5.49
CA ASP A 832 3.76 38.81 6.02
C ASP A 832 4.65 37.60 5.71
N VAL A 833 4.05 36.42 5.50
CA VAL A 833 4.77 35.17 5.17
C VAL A 833 3.81 34.14 4.54
N VAL A 834 4.35 33.32 3.64
CA VAL A 834 3.66 32.19 3.01
C VAL A 834 4.24 30.89 3.54
N LEU A 835 3.37 30.01 4.03
CA LEU A 835 3.67 28.60 4.29
C LEU A 835 3.07 27.81 3.14
N THR A 836 3.88 27.02 2.44
CA THR A 836 3.37 26.20 1.34
C THR A 836 3.90 24.78 1.44
N ASP A 837 3.02 23.82 1.21
CA ASP A 837 3.43 22.48 0.89
C ASP A 837 4.23 22.45 -0.42
N ILE A 838 5.14 21.49 -0.51
CA ILE A 838 5.92 21.21 -1.71
C ILE A 838 5.15 20.30 -2.65
N GLU A 839 4.45 19.30 -2.11
CA GLU A 839 3.79 18.27 -2.90
C GLU A 839 2.31 18.60 -3.09
N MET A 840 2.04 19.58 -3.95
CA MET A 840 0.67 19.96 -4.31
C MET A 840 0.34 19.54 -5.77
N PRO A 841 -0.90 19.10 -6.06
CA PRO A 841 -1.35 18.76 -7.40
C PRO A 841 -1.47 20.02 -8.28
N GLU A 842 -1.39 19.82 -9.60
CA GLU A 842 -1.40 20.84 -10.67
C GLU A 842 -0.18 21.77 -10.70
N MET A 843 0.16 22.39 -9.58
CA MET A 843 1.33 23.27 -9.42
C MET A 843 1.97 22.98 -8.07
N ASN A 844 3.19 22.45 -8.10
CA ASN A 844 3.92 22.08 -6.89
C ASN A 844 4.45 23.33 -6.16
N GLY A 845 4.89 23.16 -4.91
CA GLY A 845 5.36 24.28 -4.09
C GLY A 845 6.59 24.99 -4.66
N PHE A 846 7.45 24.31 -5.42
CA PHE A 846 8.59 24.95 -6.09
C PHE A 846 8.13 25.90 -7.19
N GLU A 847 7.24 25.44 -8.07
CA GLU A 847 6.63 26.27 -9.12
C GLU A 847 5.81 27.42 -8.55
N PHE A 848 5.11 27.19 -7.43
CA PHE A 848 4.40 28.25 -6.71
C PHE A 848 5.37 29.32 -6.17
N ALA A 849 6.50 28.91 -5.60
CA ALA A 849 7.53 29.84 -5.13
C ALA A 849 8.17 30.63 -6.29
N GLU A 850 8.47 29.98 -7.42
CA GLU A 850 9.01 30.65 -8.61
C GLU A 850 8.02 31.68 -9.18
N ASN A 851 6.72 31.37 -9.17
CA ASN A 851 5.67 32.31 -9.59
C ASN A 851 5.58 33.52 -8.66
N ILE A 852 5.72 33.33 -7.34
CA ILE A 852 5.78 34.44 -6.37
C ILE A 852 7.02 35.30 -6.61
N ARG A 853 8.18 34.68 -6.89
CA ARG A 853 9.45 35.41 -7.15
C ARG A 853 9.46 36.16 -8.46
N SER A 854 8.71 35.69 -9.45
CA SER A 854 8.57 36.35 -10.75
C SER A 854 7.67 37.61 -10.70
N ASP A 855 6.89 37.78 -9.63
CA ASP A 855 6.03 38.96 -9.43
C ASP A 855 6.79 40.07 -8.69
N HIS A 856 6.97 41.22 -9.34
CA HIS A 856 7.69 42.37 -8.79
C HIS A 856 7.14 42.87 -7.46
N ASN A 857 5.85 42.65 -7.16
CA ASN A 857 5.23 43.08 -5.91
C ASN A 857 5.38 42.06 -4.77
N LEU A 858 5.68 40.79 -5.09
CA LEU A 858 5.74 39.69 -4.11
C LEU A 858 7.16 39.14 -3.93
N ILE A 859 8.13 39.62 -4.70
CA ILE A 859 9.51 39.12 -4.69
C ILE A 859 10.17 39.16 -3.30
N GLY A 860 9.78 40.10 -2.44
CA GLY A 860 10.28 40.24 -1.07
C GLY A 860 9.52 39.45 0.00
N LEU A 861 8.47 38.72 -0.37
CA LEU A 861 7.64 37.97 0.58
C LEU A 861 8.34 36.67 1.01
N PRO A 862 8.57 36.42 2.32
CA PRO A 862 9.16 35.17 2.78
C PRO A 862 8.24 33.99 2.48
N ILE A 863 8.85 32.90 2.01
CA ILE A 863 8.16 31.64 1.70
C ILE A 863 8.87 30.53 2.47
N ILE A 864 8.14 29.79 3.28
CA ILE A 864 8.63 28.64 4.05
C ILE A 864 8.01 27.38 3.44
N ALA A 865 8.86 26.41 3.10
CA ALA A 865 8.43 25.13 2.58
C ALA A 865 8.01 24.20 3.73
N LEU A 866 6.89 23.51 3.54
CA LEU A 866 6.43 22.42 4.40
C LEU A 866 6.62 21.10 3.64
N SER A 867 7.35 20.15 4.24
CA SER A 867 7.62 18.85 3.61
C SER A 867 7.40 17.67 4.54
N ALA A 868 6.98 16.52 3.99
CA ALA A 868 6.90 15.25 4.73
C ALA A 868 8.28 14.63 5.00
N MET A 869 9.28 14.90 4.14
CA MET A 869 10.66 14.44 4.32
C MET A 869 11.65 15.57 4.05
N VAL A 870 12.58 15.78 4.98
CA VAL A 870 13.64 16.78 4.85
C VAL A 870 14.93 16.07 4.42
N SER A 871 15.34 16.27 3.17
CA SER A 871 16.66 15.82 2.68
C SER A 871 17.55 17.01 2.34
N PRO A 872 18.89 16.90 2.49
CA PRO A 872 19.80 17.98 2.11
C PRO A 872 19.64 18.44 0.65
N ALA A 873 19.33 17.51 -0.26
CA ALA A 873 19.07 17.81 -1.67
C ALA A 873 17.76 18.61 -1.88
N ALA A 874 16.71 18.31 -1.11
CA ALA A 874 15.44 19.03 -1.18
C ALA A 874 15.54 20.45 -0.60
N ILE A 875 16.35 20.65 0.44
CA ILE A 875 16.65 21.98 1.01
C ILE A 875 17.38 22.85 -0.02
N GLU A 876 18.42 22.30 -0.68
CA GLU A 876 19.20 23.05 -1.68
C GLU A 876 18.34 23.42 -2.89
N ARG A 877 17.51 22.47 -3.38
CA ARG A 877 16.54 22.74 -4.44
C ARG A 877 15.50 23.79 -4.02
N GLY A 878 15.04 23.75 -2.78
CA GLY A 878 14.12 24.75 -2.23
C GLY A 878 14.72 26.14 -2.19
N ARG A 879 15.98 26.27 -1.76
CA ARG A 879 16.70 27.54 -1.76
C ARG A 879 16.80 28.14 -3.16
N GLN A 880 17.05 27.31 -4.18
CA GLN A 880 17.13 27.75 -5.59
C GLN A 880 15.77 28.21 -6.14
N ALA A 881 14.67 27.56 -5.72
CA ALA A 881 13.29 27.95 -6.09
C ALA A 881 12.79 29.21 -5.35
N GLY A 882 13.54 29.72 -4.36
CA GLY A 882 13.23 30.96 -3.66
C GLY A 882 12.58 30.79 -2.28
N PHE A 883 12.64 29.59 -1.69
CA PHE A 883 12.27 29.38 -0.29
C PHE A 883 13.30 29.99 0.67
N HIS A 884 12.81 30.59 1.74
CA HIS A 884 13.62 31.18 2.80
C HIS A 884 13.98 30.16 3.87
N ASP A 885 13.07 29.22 4.14
CA ASP A 885 13.27 28.16 5.11
C ASP A 885 12.52 26.89 4.71
N TYR A 886 12.90 25.77 5.31
CA TYR A 886 12.39 24.45 4.99
C TYR A 886 12.10 23.67 6.27
N VAL A 887 10.83 23.38 6.52
CA VAL A 887 10.36 22.80 7.79
C VAL A 887 9.60 21.51 7.52
N ALA A 888 9.78 20.51 8.38
CA ALA A 888 8.98 19.29 8.31
C ALA A 888 7.53 19.59 8.72
N LYS A 889 6.54 19.03 8.01
CA LYS A 889 5.09 19.22 8.28
C LYS A 889 4.65 18.92 9.71
N PHE A 890 5.41 18.08 10.42
CA PHE A 890 5.13 17.66 11.80
C PHE A 890 6.02 18.35 12.85
N ASP A 891 7.00 19.15 12.45
CA ASP A 891 7.91 19.87 13.37
C ASP A 891 7.31 21.24 13.76
N ARG A 892 6.37 21.21 14.70
CA ARG A 892 5.67 22.42 15.19
C ARG A 892 6.62 23.44 15.85
N PRO A 893 7.58 23.04 16.72
CA PRO A 893 8.55 23.96 17.28
C PRO A 893 9.42 24.62 16.19
N GLY A 894 9.89 23.83 15.22
CA GLY A 894 10.65 24.31 14.07
C GLY A 894 9.88 25.33 13.24
N LEU A 895 8.60 25.06 12.96
CA LEU A 895 7.74 25.98 12.19
C LEU A 895 7.57 27.34 12.87
N ILE A 896 7.33 27.35 14.18
CA ILE A 896 7.16 28.60 14.94
C ILE A 896 8.48 29.37 15.06
N ALA A 897 9.61 28.67 15.14
CA ALA A 897 10.94 29.30 15.13
C ALA A 897 11.22 29.95 13.78
N ALA A 898 11.02 29.22 12.67
CA ALA A 898 11.19 29.70 11.31
C ALA A 898 10.31 30.94 11.01
N LEU A 899 9.04 30.90 11.40
CA LEU A 899 8.13 32.04 11.25
C LEU A 899 8.59 33.28 12.02
N LYS A 900 9.12 33.11 13.25
CA LYS A 900 9.63 34.23 14.04
C LYS A 900 10.89 34.82 13.44
N GLU A 901 11.80 33.98 12.95
CA GLU A 901 13.05 34.41 12.32
C GLU A 901 12.76 35.24 11.07
N GLN A 902 11.98 34.68 10.15
CA GLN A 902 11.67 35.32 8.87
C GLN A 902 10.85 36.61 9.02
N THR A 903 9.90 36.64 9.95
CA THR A 903 9.10 37.84 10.17
C THR A 903 9.82 38.90 11.02
N ALA A 904 10.81 38.53 11.83
CA ALA A 904 11.67 39.47 12.54
C ALA A 904 12.70 40.14 11.62
N GLU A 905 13.22 39.41 10.62
CA GLU A 905 14.13 39.96 9.61
C GLU A 905 13.45 41.02 8.74
N LEU A 906 12.21 40.77 8.30
CA LEU A 906 11.40 41.77 7.57
C LEU A 906 11.22 43.07 8.36
N ARG A 907 10.96 42.99 9.67
CA ARG A 907 10.83 44.17 10.55
C ARG A 907 12.13 44.92 10.80
N ARG A 908 13.28 44.30 10.56
CA ARG A 908 14.59 44.98 10.61
C ARG A 908 14.97 45.61 9.27
N ALA A 909 14.43 45.08 8.17
CA ALA A 909 14.68 45.56 6.82
C ALA A 909 13.73 46.70 6.37
N ALA A 910 12.52 46.75 6.93
CA ALA A 910 11.57 47.87 6.83
C ALA A 910 11.84 48.93 7.90
#